data_AF-A0A978SIT9-F1
#
_entry.id   AF-A0A978SIT9-F1
#
_cell.length_a   1.000
_cell.length_b   1.000
_cell.length_c   1.000
_cell.angle_alpha   90.00
_cell.angle_beta   90.00
_cell.angle_gamma   90.00
#
_symmetry.space_group_name_H-M   'P 1'
#
loop_
_entity.id
_entity.type
_entity.pdbx_description
1 polymer ?
#
loop_
_entity_poly.entity_id
_entity_poly.type
_entity_poly.pdbx_seq_one_letter_code
_entity_poly.pdbx_strand_id
1 'polypeptide(L)'
;MAVAGAIATLSPILAWFAQQHWEPLPFQQATWAAYLDGKSGMIQVPTGSGKTYAAVMGAIAEMLAKPRKGLQLLYITPLRALSRDIEQSIKRPITEMGWKLQVESRTGDTSSAKKARQLKNMPEILITTPESLALMLSYPGAKERFQSLQCVILDEWHELLNSKRGTQTELCLSHLRHLQPNLRTWAVSATLGNIDEAAQAAVGLTAQPAIIQSNLERKTIIRSILPASVDSFPWAGHLGLRMFEELVAALDINTSTLIFTNTRAQSERWFQALTFALPDDTDKIALHHSSIDVKEREAIEAGVKTGTIKWVVCTSSLDLGVDFQPVERVVQIGSAKNLARLLQRAGRSAHVPQGTSEILFLPTNALELLEIAAFRNGLAAGDLESRRSLTKPYDVLIQHLVNLACGDGFVAAETLASVRQTMAYQTLTEAEFGWVLDFITNGGKCLGAYPRYKKVTLTETGVYQVTDTQIARMHRMGVGTITSNQAVRLVYTNRKEIGTVEENFISKLKKGDVFFFAGRQLEFFMLKDMVAYVKGTTRKSTVTPTWGGGNLAISDTLSTHLRQEIAAIHTESDFPIEIDCLAPILAAQERIAHLPTDTELLIECCKTREGQHLYVFPFEGRFVHEGLGFLWGYRFANQKQATFTISVNDYGFEILAPKDYPFKQLFSQDFFSLEHLQADIKECVNISELMERKFRGIAQVSGLIFKGYPSSKKTSSQLQISSSLLYEVFTKYEPENLLLKQAENEVLREQLEVHRLEHTLERLSRLKIVWKESKRPSPFAFPLLVERWSSRMSNETLLDRIQRLKEQWQNK
;
A
#
# COMPACT_ATOMS: atom_id res chain seq x y z
N MET A 1 24.69 -10.94 -38.56
CA MET A 1 23.40 -10.66 -39.24
C MET A 1 22.30 -10.16 -38.29
N ALA A 2 22.10 -10.75 -37.10
CA ALA A 2 21.05 -10.33 -36.16
C ALA A 2 21.14 -8.85 -35.71
N VAL A 3 22.34 -8.36 -35.39
CA VAL A 3 22.55 -6.95 -34.95
C VAL A 3 22.20 -5.94 -36.06
N ALA A 4 22.53 -6.23 -37.32
CA ALA A 4 22.19 -5.36 -38.46
C ALA A 4 20.68 -5.30 -38.74
N GLY A 5 19.96 -6.42 -38.54
CA GLY A 5 18.50 -6.47 -38.69
C GLY A 5 17.74 -5.75 -37.57
N ALA A 6 18.24 -5.79 -36.33
CA ALA A 6 17.67 -5.04 -35.22
C ALA A 6 17.83 -3.52 -35.41
N ILE A 7 18.99 -3.07 -35.87
CA ILE A 7 19.26 -1.65 -36.17
C ILE A 7 18.33 -1.14 -37.29
N ALA A 8 18.14 -1.91 -38.36
CA ALA A 8 17.21 -1.55 -39.43
C ALA A 8 15.76 -1.42 -38.93
N THR A 9 15.33 -2.31 -38.02
CA THR A 9 13.99 -2.28 -37.43
C THR A 9 13.77 -1.05 -36.55
N LEU A 10 14.80 -0.60 -35.81
CA LEU A 10 14.73 0.56 -34.92
C LEU A 10 14.88 1.91 -35.63
N SER A 11 15.24 1.93 -36.93
CA SER A 11 15.48 3.16 -37.68
C SER A 11 14.36 4.23 -37.55
N PRO A 12 13.06 3.90 -37.59
CA PRO A 12 12.00 4.91 -37.41
C PRO A 12 12.00 5.53 -36.01
N ILE A 13 12.32 4.75 -34.98
CA ILE A 13 12.40 5.22 -33.59
C ILE A 13 13.59 6.18 -33.44
N LEU A 14 14.75 5.78 -33.95
CA LEU A 14 15.97 6.60 -33.90
C LEU A 14 15.79 7.93 -34.64
N ALA A 15 15.07 7.92 -35.77
CA ALA A 15 14.74 9.15 -36.51
C ALA A 15 13.89 10.13 -35.68
N TRP A 16 12.89 9.62 -34.93
CA TRP A 16 12.09 10.48 -34.06
C TRP A 16 12.90 11.06 -32.90
N PHE A 17 13.76 10.26 -32.26
CA PHE A 17 14.66 10.76 -31.21
C PHE A 17 15.57 11.87 -31.74
N ALA A 18 16.15 11.69 -32.95
CA ALA A 18 16.95 12.73 -33.60
C ALA A 18 16.15 14.01 -33.90
N GLN A 19 14.87 13.91 -34.30
CA GLN A 19 13.98 15.06 -34.50
C GLN A 19 13.71 15.83 -33.20
N GLN A 20 13.69 15.16 -32.05
CA GLN A 20 13.58 15.82 -30.74
C GLN A 20 14.92 16.38 -30.23
N HIS A 21 16.01 16.23 -30.97
CA HIS A 21 17.37 16.49 -30.52
C HIS A 21 17.75 15.67 -29.27
N TRP A 22 17.26 14.42 -29.20
CA TRP A 22 17.54 13.49 -28.10
C TRP A 22 18.38 12.30 -28.58
N GLU A 23 19.22 11.81 -27.70
CA GLU A 23 19.90 10.52 -27.87
C GLU A 23 19.24 9.46 -26.97
N PRO A 24 18.91 8.27 -27.51
CA PRO A 24 18.40 7.18 -26.67
C PRO A 24 19.42 6.77 -25.60
N LEU A 25 18.94 6.60 -24.37
CA LEU A 25 19.79 6.15 -23.27
C LEU A 25 20.20 4.67 -23.44
N PRO A 26 21.36 4.24 -22.90
CA PRO A 26 21.85 2.87 -23.09
C PRO A 26 20.85 1.78 -22.69
N PHE A 27 20.15 1.97 -21.56
CA PHE A 27 19.16 1.00 -21.08
C PHE A 27 17.91 0.94 -21.99
N GLN A 28 17.57 2.04 -22.68
CA GLN A 28 16.47 2.06 -23.65
C GLN A 28 16.84 1.20 -24.86
N GLN A 29 18.04 1.42 -25.41
CA GLN A 29 18.56 0.64 -26.53
C GLN A 29 18.69 -0.85 -26.18
N ALA A 30 19.21 -1.17 -24.99
CA ALA A 30 19.31 -2.54 -24.50
C ALA A 30 17.93 -3.21 -24.40
N THR A 31 16.93 -2.49 -23.89
CA THR A 31 15.54 -2.99 -23.82
C THR A 31 14.99 -3.29 -25.21
N TRP A 32 15.15 -2.36 -26.14
CA TRP A 32 14.63 -2.53 -27.49
C TRP A 32 15.29 -3.70 -28.22
N ALA A 33 16.62 -3.84 -28.08
CA ALA A 33 17.36 -4.96 -28.64
C ALA A 33 16.91 -6.30 -28.02
N ALA A 34 16.79 -6.39 -26.69
CA ALA A 34 16.32 -7.59 -26.01
C ALA A 34 14.89 -7.97 -26.42
N TYR A 35 14.00 -6.99 -26.56
CA TYR A 35 12.64 -7.22 -27.04
C TYR A 35 12.60 -7.79 -28.46
N LEU A 36 13.41 -7.22 -29.36
CA LEU A 36 13.52 -7.68 -30.76
C LEU A 36 14.19 -9.05 -30.89
N ASP A 37 15.01 -9.44 -29.91
CA ASP A 37 15.59 -10.78 -29.74
C ASP A 37 14.59 -11.80 -29.16
N GLY A 38 13.32 -11.40 -28.96
CA GLY A 38 12.26 -12.29 -28.49
C GLY A 38 12.15 -12.42 -26.97
N LYS A 39 12.90 -11.62 -26.19
CA LYS A 39 12.96 -11.76 -24.73
C LYS A 39 11.78 -11.08 -24.02
N SER A 40 11.46 -11.63 -22.85
CA SER A 40 10.65 -11.00 -21.81
C SER A 40 11.56 -10.55 -20.67
N GLY A 41 11.18 -9.55 -19.90
CA GLY A 41 12.10 -9.00 -18.91
C GLY A 41 11.52 -7.94 -17.99
N MET A 42 12.42 -7.29 -17.27
CA MET A 42 12.13 -6.21 -16.34
C MET A 42 13.12 -5.08 -16.51
N ILE A 43 12.60 -3.86 -16.56
CA ILE A 43 13.34 -2.60 -16.60
C ILE A 43 13.28 -2.01 -15.19
N GLN A 44 14.43 -1.91 -14.53
CA GLN A 44 14.55 -1.23 -13.24
C GLN A 44 15.44 0.02 -13.42
N VAL A 45 14.79 1.17 -13.45
CA VAL A 45 15.47 2.48 -13.57
C VAL A 45 14.74 3.51 -12.71
N PRO A 46 15.42 4.56 -12.21
CA PRO A 46 14.79 5.62 -11.43
C PRO A 46 13.62 6.31 -12.16
N THR A 47 12.69 6.90 -11.40
CA THR A 47 11.57 7.69 -11.95
C THR A 47 12.08 8.83 -12.84
N GLY A 48 11.29 9.25 -13.84
CA GLY A 48 11.68 10.34 -14.73
C GLY A 48 12.87 10.05 -15.69
N SER A 49 13.22 8.79 -15.91
CA SER A 49 14.34 8.39 -16.79
C SER A 49 13.91 8.01 -18.21
N GLY A 50 12.66 8.27 -18.62
CA GLY A 50 12.14 7.88 -19.95
C GLY A 50 11.74 6.40 -20.06
N LYS A 51 11.20 5.82 -18.97
CA LYS A 51 10.80 4.40 -18.90
C LYS A 51 9.75 3.99 -19.93
N THR A 52 8.78 4.88 -20.17
CA THR A 52 7.70 4.62 -21.13
C THR A 52 8.26 4.32 -22.51
N TYR A 53 9.21 5.14 -23.01
CA TYR A 53 9.86 4.90 -24.29
C TYR A 53 10.77 3.67 -24.30
N ALA A 54 11.43 3.36 -23.17
CA ALA A 54 12.17 2.11 -23.03
C ALA A 54 11.25 0.89 -23.27
N ALA A 55 10.08 0.88 -22.63
CA ALA A 55 9.16 -0.24 -22.66
C ALA A 55 8.42 -0.42 -24.00
N VAL A 56 8.02 0.68 -24.66
CA VAL A 56 7.10 0.59 -25.82
C VAL A 56 7.77 0.65 -27.19
N MET A 57 8.93 1.30 -27.31
CA MET A 57 9.47 1.62 -28.65
C MET A 57 10.01 0.41 -29.41
N GLY A 58 10.53 -0.62 -28.71
CA GLY A 58 10.91 -1.89 -29.36
C GLY A 58 9.71 -2.60 -30.00
N ALA A 59 8.57 -2.61 -29.31
CA ALA A 59 7.32 -3.17 -29.83
C ALA A 59 6.75 -2.34 -30.98
N ILE A 60 6.74 -1.01 -30.84
CA ILE A 60 6.31 -0.10 -31.92
C ILE A 60 7.17 -0.30 -33.18
N ALA A 61 8.50 -0.42 -33.03
CA ALA A 61 9.40 -0.68 -34.15
C ALA A 61 9.04 -1.97 -34.89
N GLU A 62 8.76 -3.05 -34.16
CA GLU A 62 8.29 -4.31 -34.76
C GLU A 62 6.92 -4.14 -35.46
N MET A 63 5.98 -3.43 -34.85
CA MET A 63 4.65 -3.18 -35.42
C MET A 63 4.73 -2.36 -36.71
N LEU A 64 5.65 -1.40 -36.80
CA LEU A 64 5.91 -0.63 -38.02
C LEU A 64 6.55 -1.49 -39.12
N ALA A 65 7.49 -2.35 -38.76
CA ALA A 65 8.16 -3.25 -39.70
C ALA A 65 7.23 -4.38 -40.19
N LYS A 66 6.30 -4.83 -39.35
CA LYS A 66 5.35 -5.92 -39.64
C LYS A 66 3.92 -5.52 -39.25
N PRO A 67 3.24 -4.66 -40.04
CA PRO A 67 1.91 -4.17 -39.70
C PRO A 67 0.89 -5.32 -39.60
N ARG A 68 0.18 -5.40 -38.47
CA ARG A 68 -0.96 -6.30 -38.25
C ARG A 68 -2.18 -5.50 -37.82
N LYS A 69 -3.37 -6.07 -38.02
CA LYS A 69 -4.63 -5.53 -37.49
C LYS A 69 -4.92 -6.08 -36.11
N GLY A 70 -5.62 -5.31 -35.30
CA GLY A 70 -6.04 -5.70 -33.95
C GLY A 70 -4.98 -5.41 -32.90
N LEU A 71 -5.29 -5.76 -31.65
CA LEU A 71 -4.46 -5.45 -30.50
C LEU A 71 -3.11 -6.17 -30.58
N GLN A 72 -2.01 -5.41 -30.54
CA GLN A 72 -0.63 -5.91 -30.59
C GLN A 72 0.14 -5.60 -29.30
N LEU A 73 -0.11 -4.45 -28.66
CA LEU A 73 0.51 -4.04 -27.40
C LEU A 73 -0.55 -3.73 -26.35
N LEU A 74 -0.51 -4.44 -25.22
CA LEU A 74 -1.31 -4.14 -24.03
C LEU A 74 -0.43 -3.51 -22.96
N TYR A 75 -0.75 -2.28 -22.54
CA TYR A 75 -0.06 -1.59 -21.46
C TYR A 75 -0.94 -1.60 -20.21
N ILE A 76 -0.48 -2.24 -19.14
CA ILE A 76 -1.22 -2.39 -17.88
C ILE A 76 -0.62 -1.44 -16.85
N THR A 77 -1.42 -0.50 -16.36
CA THR A 77 -1.03 0.42 -15.28
C THR A 77 -1.88 0.19 -14.02
N PRO A 78 -1.29 0.24 -12.80
CA PRO A 78 -2.04 0.07 -11.56
C PRO A 78 -2.96 1.25 -11.24
N LEU A 79 -2.74 2.42 -11.84
CA LEU A 79 -3.42 3.65 -11.50
C LEU A 79 -4.17 4.23 -12.70
N ARG A 80 -5.48 4.47 -12.53
CA ARG A 80 -6.34 5.03 -13.60
C ARG A 80 -5.88 6.41 -14.05
N ALA A 81 -5.44 7.24 -13.10
CA ALA A 81 -4.99 8.61 -13.34
C ALA A 81 -3.84 8.67 -14.36
N LEU A 82 -3.00 7.62 -14.43
CA LEU A 82 -1.82 7.59 -15.31
C LEU A 82 -2.16 7.23 -16.75
N SER A 83 -3.32 6.61 -16.98
CA SER A 83 -3.65 6.06 -18.30
C SER A 83 -3.66 7.13 -19.38
N ARG A 84 -4.05 8.37 -19.05
CA ARG A 84 -4.09 9.49 -19.98
C ARG A 84 -2.70 10.01 -20.33
N ASP A 85 -1.83 10.20 -19.34
CA ASP A 85 -0.47 10.70 -19.55
C ASP A 85 0.36 9.68 -20.35
N ILE A 86 0.21 8.38 -20.05
CA ILE A 86 0.83 7.29 -20.82
C ILE A 86 0.29 7.28 -22.27
N GLU A 87 -1.03 7.37 -22.45
CA GLU A 87 -1.66 7.44 -23.77
C GLU A 87 -1.12 8.63 -24.59
N GLN A 88 -0.98 9.81 -23.99
CA GLN A 88 -0.42 10.99 -24.65
C GLN A 88 1.06 10.81 -25.00
N SER A 89 1.86 10.28 -24.07
CA SER A 89 3.29 10.02 -24.28
C SER A 89 3.55 9.07 -25.44
N ILE A 90 2.74 7.99 -25.56
CA ILE A 90 2.83 7.02 -26.67
C ILE A 90 2.28 7.63 -27.97
N LYS A 91 1.21 8.43 -27.92
CA LYS A 91 0.63 9.09 -29.12
C LYS A 91 1.53 10.13 -29.76
N ARG A 92 2.34 10.82 -28.95
CA ARG A 92 3.23 11.89 -29.42
C ARG A 92 4.12 11.45 -30.61
N PRO A 93 5.00 10.43 -30.48
CA PRO A 93 5.83 9.98 -31.60
C PRO A 93 5.01 9.47 -32.78
N ILE A 94 3.91 8.77 -32.52
CA ILE A 94 3.01 8.24 -33.57
C ILE A 94 2.43 9.37 -34.43
N THR A 95 2.00 10.45 -33.78
CA THR A 95 1.37 11.58 -34.47
C THR A 95 2.40 12.43 -35.20
N GLU A 96 3.52 12.75 -34.53
CA GLU A 96 4.61 13.57 -35.10
C GLU A 96 5.26 12.91 -36.33
N MET A 97 5.40 11.58 -36.31
CA MET A 97 5.99 10.81 -37.41
C MET A 97 4.97 10.29 -38.44
N GLY A 98 3.66 10.52 -38.23
CA GLY A 98 2.61 10.05 -39.12
C GLY A 98 2.45 8.53 -39.17
N TRP A 99 2.79 7.81 -38.10
CA TRP A 99 2.66 6.36 -38.01
C TRP A 99 1.18 5.94 -37.96
N LYS A 100 0.81 4.92 -38.74
CA LYS A 100 -0.59 4.43 -38.84
C LYS A 100 -0.94 3.45 -37.72
N LEU A 101 -0.75 3.86 -36.47
CA LEU A 101 -1.05 3.07 -35.27
C LEU A 101 -2.11 3.77 -34.43
N GLN A 102 -3.13 3.03 -33.98
CA GLN A 102 -4.12 3.56 -33.04
C GLN A 102 -3.73 3.25 -31.60
N VAL A 103 -3.86 4.27 -30.75
CA VAL A 103 -3.60 4.18 -29.31
C VAL A 103 -4.82 4.67 -28.55
N GLU A 104 -5.31 3.88 -27.60
CA GLU A 104 -6.39 4.31 -26.73
C GLU A 104 -6.23 3.78 -25.31
N SER A 105 -6.87 4.44 -24.34
CA SER A 105 -7.08 3.91 -23.00
C SER A 105 -8.46 3.27 -22.79
N ARG A 106 -8.50 2.26 -21.92
CA ARG A 106 -9.71 1.61 -21.38
C ARG A 106 -9.56 1.40 -19.88
N THR A 107 -10.28 2.19 -19.09
CA THR A 107 -10.30 2.11 -17.63
C THR A 107 -11.73 2.03 -17.10
N GLY A 108 -11.88 2.04 -15.78
CA GLY A 108 -13.19 2.19 -15.14
C GLY A 108 -13.94 3.44 -15.61
N ASP A 109 -13.22 4.50 -15.97
CA ASP A 109 -13.77 5.83 -16.30
C ASP A 109 -14.14 5.95 -17.79
N THR A 110 -13.74 4.99 -18.62
CA THR A 110 -14.13 4.94 -20.03
C THR A 110 -15.64 4.69 -20.18
N SER A 111 -16.30 5.47 -21.02
CA SER A 111 -17.74 5.36 -21.24
C SER A 111 -18.15 3.99 -21.78
N SER A 112 -19.35 3.53 -21.44
CA SER A 112 -19.88 2.24 -21.91
C SER A 112 -19.91 2.12 -23.44
N ALA A 113 -20.23 3.23 -24.13
CA ALA A 113 -20.22 3.28 -25.60
C ALA A 113 -18.80 3.08 -26.17
N LYS A 114 -17.79 3.75 -25.61
CA LYS A 114 -16.39 3.57 -26.04
C LYS A 114 -15.90 2.15 -25.72
N LYS A 115 -16.24 1.61 -24.55
CA LYS A 115 -15.92 0.22 -24.17
C LYS A 115 -16.52 -0.81 -25.13
N ALA A 116 -17.76 -0.61 -25.58
CA ALA A 116 -18.43 -1.50 -26.54
C ALA A 116 -17.77 -1.44 -27.93
N ARG A 117 -17.44 -0.23 -28.42
CA ARG A 117 -16.69 -0.06 -29.68
C ARG A 117 -15.33 -0.75 -29.61
N GLN A 118 -14.58 -0.54 -28.53
CA GLN A 118 -13.26 -1.15 -28.34
C GLN A 118 -13.32 -2.68 -28.34
N LEU A 119 -14.35 -3.28 -27.71
CA LEU A 119 -14.52 -4.75 -27.73
C LEU A 119 -14.74 -5.31 -29.14
N LYS A 120 -15.36 -4.53 -30.02
CA LYS A 120 -15.64 -4.91 -31.40
C LYS A 120 -14.43 -4.65 -32.32
N ASN A 121 -13.79 -3.49 -32.16
CA ASN A 121 -12.64 -3.03 -32.92
C ASN A 121 -11.58 -2.51 -31.94
N MET A 122 -10.62 -3.37 -31.59
CA MET A 122 -9.52 -3.01 -30.69
C MET A 122 -8.47 -2.14 -31.41
N PRO A 123 -7.90 -1.12 -30.74
CA PRO A 123 -6.74 -0.40 -31.26
C PRO A 123 -5.51 -1.31 -31.27
N GLU A 124 -4.48 -0.95 -32.05
CA GLU A 124 -3.21 -1.69 -32.03
C GLU A 124 -2.49 -1.60 -30.67
N ILE A 125 -2.65 -0.47 -29.97
CA ILE A 125 -2.10 -0.24 -28.62
C ILE A 125 -3.22 0.13 -27.65
N LEU A 126 -3.36 -0.62 -26.56
CA LEU A 126 -4.37 -0.38 -25.52
C LEU A 126 -3.72 -0.19 -24.15
N ILE A 127 -3.97 0.95 -23.52
CA ILE A 127 -3.64 1.21 -22.12
C ILE A 127 -4.83 0.81 -21.24
N THR A 128 -4.62 -0.03 -20.23
CA THR A 128 -5.70 -0.58 -19.40
C THR A 128 -5.26 -0.76 -17.94
N THR A 129 -6.21 -1.13 -17.07
CA THR A 129 -5.94 -1.61 -15.71
C THR A 129 -6.11 -3.13 -15.59
N PRO A 130 -5.56 -3.78 -14.53
CA PRO A 130 -5.78 -5.20 -14.27
C PRO A 130 -7.25 -5.62 -14.26
N GLU A 131 -8.11 -4.82 -13.64
CA GLU A 131 -9.54 -5.11 -13.52
C GLU A 131 -10.25 -5.00 -14.87
N SER A 132 -9.86 -4.02 -15.69
CA SER A 132 -10.40 -3.85 -17.04
C SER A 132 -9.96 -4.98 -17.97
N LEU A 133 -8.75 -5.53 -17.78
CA LEU A 133 -8.30 -6.74 -18.47
C LEU A 133 -9.11 -7.97 -18.05
N ALA A 134 -9.28 -8.22 -16.75
CA ALA A 134 -10.11 -9.32 -16.26
C ALA A 134 -11.55 -9.26 -16.82
N LEU A 135 -12.12 -8.06 -16.92
CA LEU A 135 -13.41 -7.85 -17.58
C LEU A 135 -13.37 -8.15 -19.08
N MET A 136 -12.32 -7.79 -19.81
CA MET A 136 -12.22 -8.11 -21.24
C MET A 136 -12.12 -9.61 -21.51
N LEU A 137 -11.52 -10.37 -20.58
CA LEU A 137 -11.43 -11.84 -20.65
C LEU A 137 -12.77 -12.54 -20.32
N SER A 138 -13.68 -11.87 -19.60
CA SER A 138 -14.99 -12.44 -19.25
C SER A 138 -16.09 -12.21 -20.29
N TYR A 139 -15.75 -11.60 -21.42
CA TYR A 139 -16.64 -11.51 -22.59
C TYR A 139 -16.25 -12.56 -23.63
N PRO A 140 -17.24 -13.21 -24.27
CA PRO A 140 -16.98 -14.15 -25.36
C PRO A 140 -16.11 -13.55 -26.48
N GLY A 141 -15.40 -14.42 -27.19
CA GLY A 141 -14.46 -14.07 -28.24
C GLY A 141 -13.14 -13.50 -27.70
N ALA A 142 -12.70 -13.94 -26.52
CA ALA A 142 -11.45 -13.47 -25.92
C ALA A 142 -10.25 -13.98 -26.74
N LYS A 143 -10.30 -15.25 -27.17
CA LYS A 143 -9.27 -15.84 -28.04
C LYS A 143 -9.05 -15.03 -29.33
N GLU A 144 -10.10 -14.69 -30.06
CA GLU A 144 -10.02 -13.90 -31.30
C GLU A 144 -9.56 -12.47 -31.01
N ARG A 145 -10.04 -11.87 -29.93
CA ARG A 145 -9.71 -10.48 -29.55
C ARG A 145 -8.23 -10.28 -29.23
N PHE A 146 -7.59 -11.28 -28.62
CA PHE A 146 -6.18 -11.23 -28.22
C PHE A 146 -5.26 -12.02 -29.18
N GLN A 147 -5.76 -12.53 -30.30
CA GLN A 147 -4.99 -13.39 -31.21
C GLN A 147 -3.74 -12.74 -31.82
N SER A 148 -3.72 -11.41 -31.91
CA SER A 148 -2.61 -10.63 -32.50
C SER A 148 -1.71 -10.01 -31.44
N LEU A 149 -1.97 -10.27 -30.15
CA LEU A 149 -1.22 -9.68 -29.05
C LEU A 149 0.21 -10.22 -29.05
N GLN A 150 1.20 -9.32 -29.10
CA GLN A 150 2.62 -9.66 -29.14
C GLN A 150 3.35 -9.24 -27.87
N CYS A 151 2.86 -8.21 -27.18
CA CYS A 151 3.52 -7.63 -26.02
C CYS A 151 2.53 -7.21 -24.94
N VAL A 152 2.88 -7.50 -23.69
CA VAL A 152 2.29 -6.86 -22.52
C VAL A 152 3.36 -6.07 -21.77
N ILE A 153 3.05 -4.81 -21.47
CA ILE A 153 3.86 -3.98 -20.57
C ILE A 153 3.16 -3.91 -19.21
N LEU A 154 3.87 -4.22 -18.13
CA LEU A 154 3.42 -4.03 -16.76
C LEU A 154 4.11 -2.81 -16.17
N ASP A 155 3.37 -1.74 -15.98
CA ASP A 155 3.89 -0.52 -15.39
C ASP A 155 3.79 -0.53 -13.87
N GLU A 156 4.74 0.13 -13.21
CA GLU A 156 4.87 0.19 -11.75
C GLU A 156 4.62 -1.17 -11.06
N TRP A 157 5.26 -2.23 -11.58
CA TRP A 157 4.96 -3.61 -11.19
C TRP A 157 5.09 -3.87 -9.67
N HIS A 158 6.00 -3.18 -9.00
CA HIS A 158 6.19 -3.26 -7.55
C HIS A 158 4.91 -2.93 -6.75
N GLU A 159 4.03 -2.06 -7.28
CA GLU A 159 2.76 -1.71 -6.63
C GLU A 159 1.73 -2.83 -6.70
N LEU A 160 1.83 -3.70 -7.71
CA LEU A 160 0.92 -4.82 -7.86
C LEU A 160 1.42 -6.08 -7.15
N LEU A 161 2.73 -6.30 -7.11
CA LEU A 161 3.38 -7.56 -6.71
C LEU A 161 2.84 -8.15 -5.40
N ASN A 162 2.82 -7.37 -4.31
CA ASN A 162 2.33 -7.82 -3.00
C ASN A 162 0.83 -7.52 -2.79
N SER A 163 -0.01 -7.78 -3.79
CA SER A 163 -1.44 -7.51 -3.71
C SER A 163 -2.30 -8.50 -4.49
N LYS A 164 -3.58 -8.64 -4.11
CA LYS A 164 -4.57 -9.41 -4.87
C LYS A 164 -4.75 -8.87 -6.30
N ARG A 165 -4.46 -7.59 -6.55
CA ARG A 165 -4.46 -7.00 -7.90
C ARG A 165 -3.32 -7.55 -8.75
N GLY A 166 -2.13 -7.71 -8.16
CA GLY A 166 -1.00 -8.39 -8.79
C GLY A 166 -1.33 -9.84 -9.10
N THR A 167 -1.86 -10.58 -8.13
CA THR A 167 -2.25 -11.98 -8.36
C THR A 167 -3.30 -12.13 -9.47
N GLN A 168 -4.30 -11.24 -9.53
CA GLN A 168 -5.26 -11.23 -10.63
C GLN A 168 -4.58 -10.94 -11.99
N THR A 169 -3.58 -10.06 -12.00
CA THR A 169 -2.78 -9.75 -13.19
C THR A 169 -1.98 -10.97 -13.63
N GLU A 170 -1.27 -11.65 -12.71
CA GLU A 170 -0.52 -12.88 -12.99
C GLU A 170 -1.41 -13.94 -13.64
N LEU A 171 -2.62 -14.17 -13.11
CA LEU A 171 -3.60 -15.10 -13.68
C LEU A 171 -4.04 -14.70 -15.09
N CYS A 172 -4.40 -13.42 -15.28
CA CYS A 172 -4.78 -12.92 -16.61
C CYS A 172 -3.64 -13.09 -17.62
N LEU A 173 -2.39 -12.79 -17.23
CA LEU A 173 -1.22 -12.98 -18.10
C LEU A 173 -0.94 -14.46 -18.38
N SER A 174 -1.13 -15.33 -17.39
CA SER A 174 -0.95 -16.77 -17.61
C SER A 174 -1.95 -17.31 -18.63
N HIS A 175 -3.20 -16.87 -18.54
CA HIS A 175 -4.22 -17.20 -19.53
C HIS A 175 -3.89 -16.61 -20.92
N LEU A 176 -3.44 -15.36 -20.99
CA LEU A 176 -3.00 -14.76 -22.27
C LEU A 176 -1.79 -15.50 -22.88
N ARG A 177 -0.82 -15.94 -22.06
CA ARG A 177 0.31 -16.77 -22.52
C ARG A 177 -0.14 -18.15 -23.01
N HIS A 178 -1.17 -18.73 -22.39
CA HIS A 178 -1.78 -19.96 -22.88
C HIS A 178 -2.42 -19.76 -24.26
N LEU A 179 -3.11 -18.62 -24.48
CA LEU A 179 -3.68 -18.26 -25.79
C LEU A 179 -2.62 -17.85 -26.82
N GLN A 180 -1.53 -17.22 -26.38
CA GLN A 180 -0.42 -16.70 -27.19
C GLN A 180 0.93 -17.13 -26.58
N PRO A 181 1.44 -18.33 -26.91
CA PRO A 181 2.66 -18.87 -26.30
C PRO A 181 3.92 -18.02 -26.50
N ASN A 182 3.97 -17.21 -27.57
CA ASN A 182 5.09 -16.31 -27.89
C ASN A 182 4.90 -14.89 -27.32
N LEU A 183 3.94 -14.69 -26.42
CA LEU A 183 3.67 -13.39 -25.82
C LEU A 183 4.87 -12.92 -24.97
N ARG A 184 5.41 -11.74 -25.30
CA ARG A 184 6.48 -11.12 -24.52
C ARG A 184 5.91 -10.22 -23.43
N THR A 185 6.43 -10.35 -22.22
CA THR A 185 6.05 -9.50 -21.08
C THR A 185 7.24 -8.67 -20.62
N TRP A 186 7.03 -7.36 -20.48
CA TRP A 186 8.04 -6.44 -19.95
C TRP A 186 7.48 -5.69 -18.75
N ALA A 187 8.09 -5.86 -17.59
CA ALA A 187 7.75 -5.09 -16.40
C ALA A 187 8.62 -3.84 -16.27
N VAL A 188 8.05 -2.77 -15.75
CA VAL A 188 8.73 -1.52 -15.45
C VAL A 188 8.58 -1.24 -13.96
N SER A 189 9.68 -0.93 -13.30
CA SER A 189 9.70 -0.60 -11.88
C SER A 189 10.80 0.42 -11.58
N ALA A 190 10.67 1.14 -10.47
CA ALA A 190 11.69 2.08 -10.00
C ALA A 190 12.76 1.36 -9.17
N THR A 191 12.37 0.83 -8.02
CA THR A 191 13.29 0.40 -6.96
C THR A 191 12.68 -0.76 -6.19
N LEU A 192 13.37 -1.90 -6.14
CA LEU A 192 12.94 -3.10 -5.42
C LEU A 192 14.16 -3.91 -4.96
N GLY A 193 14.13 -4.45 -3.73
CA GLY A 193 15.22 -5.26 -3.18
C GLY A 193 15.36 -6.66 -3.79
N ASN A 194 14.25 -7.26 -4.27
CA ASN A 194 14.22 -8.63 -4.79
C ASN A 194 13.84 -8.66 -6.29
N ILE A 195 14.70 -8.08 -7.14
CA ILE A 195 14.40 -7.88 -8.56
C ILE A 195 14.17 -9.20 -9.32
N ASP A 196 14.95 -10.25 -9.05
CA ASP A 196 14.83 -11.53 -9.75
C ASP A 196 13.45 -12.17 -9.54
N GLU A 197 13.00 -12.21 -8.29
CA GLU A 197 11.68 -12.74 -7.93
C GLU A 197 10.56 -11.91 -8.57
N ALA A 198 10.69 -10.59 -8.55
CA ALA A 198 9.71 -9.69 -9.16
C ALA A 198 9.64 -9.82 -10.69
N ALA A 199 10.81 -9.94 -11.34
CA ALA A 199 10.91 -10.14 -12.77
C ALA A 199 10.31 -11.50 -13.16
N GLN A 200 10.60 -12.55 -12.39
CA GLN A 200 10.02 -13.87 -12.57
C GLN A 200 8.48 -13.85 -12.43
N ALA A 201 7.95 -13.15 -11.43
CA ALA A 201 6.51 -12.97 -11.24
C ALA A 201 5.82 -12.28 -12.44
N ALA A 202 6.49 -11.30 -13.06
CA ALA A 202 5.97 -10.63 -14.24
C ALA A 202 5.95 -11.55 -15.49
N VAL A 203 7.09 -12.19 -15.78
CA VAL A 203 7.26 -12.96 -17.03
C VAL A 203 6.66 -14.36 -16.97
N GLY A 204 6.34 -14.87 -15.77
CA GLY A 204 5.82 -16.22 -15.53
C GLY A 204 6.95 -17.25 -15.46
N LEU A 205 6.68 -18.43 -14.89
CA LEU A 205 7.71 -19.41 -14.53
C LEU A 205 8.43 -20.09 -15.71
N THR A 206 7.86 -20.03 -16.92
CA THR A 206 8.43 -20.67 -18.11
C THR A 206 9.51 -19.85 -18.79
N ALA A 207 9.54 -18.54 -18.56
CA ALA A 207 10.48 -17.63 -19.19
C ALA A 207 11.57 -17.21 -18.20
N GLN A 208 12.81 -17.15 -18.67
CA GLN A 208 13.90 -16.52 -17.93
C GLN A 208 13.87 -15.00 -18.19
N PRO A 209 13.69 -14.16 -17.16
CA PRO A 209 13.59 -12.72 -17.36
C PRO A 209 14.94 -12.10 -17.74
N ALA A 210 14.94 -11.26 -18.76
CA ALA A 210 16.04 -10.32 -19.00
C ALA A 210 15.93 -9.15 -18.01
N ILE A 211 16.97 -8.91 -17.22
CA ILE A 211 17.03 -7.79 -16.28
C ILE A 211 17.84 -6.66 -16.91
N ILE A 212 17.22 -5.48 -17.02
CA ILE A 212 17.86 -4.29 -17.56
C ILE A 212 17.82 -3.20 -16.49
N GLN A 213 19.00 -2.87 -15.99
CA GLN A 213 19.22 -1.84 -14.99
C GLN A 213 20.04 -0.69 -15.59
N SER A 214 19.91 0.49 -14.99
CA SER A 214 20.78 1.62 -15.27
C SER A 214 21.48 2.05 -13.99
N ASN A 215 22.79 2.31 -14.06
CA ASN A 215 23.55 2.94 -12.97
C ASN A 215 23.30 4.45 -12.88
N LEU A 216 22.09 4.91 -13.20
CA LEU A 216 21.70 6.31 -13.04
C LEU A 216 21.55 6.58 -11.54
N GLU A 217 22.64 6.90 -10.87
CA GLU A 217 22.64 7.35 -9.49
C GLU A 217 22.07 8.76 -9.43
N ARG A 218 20.79 8.87 -9.09
CA ARG A 218 20.23 10.16 -8.68
C ARG A 218 20.65 10.42 -7.24
N LYS A 219 21.53 11.40 -7.06
CA LYS A 219 21.87 11.88 -5.72
C LYS A 219 20.59 12.36 -5.05
N THR A 220 20.19 11.69 -3.98
CA THR A 220 19.06 12.09 -3.13
C THR A 220 19.64 12.78 -1.90
N ILE A 221 19.33 14.07 -1.73
CA ILE A 221 19.74 14.83 -0.57
C ILE A 221 18.57 14.88 0.41
N ILE A 222 18.72 14.20 1.53
CA ILE A 222 17.83 14.34 2.68
C ILE A 222 18.32 15.53 3.50
N ARG A 223 17.45 16.49 3.79
CA ARG A 223 17.69 17.56 4.77
C ARG A 223 16.65 17.50 5.86
N SER A 224 17.09 17.46 7.10
CA SER A 224 16.20 17.45 8.25
C SER A 224 15.87 18.86 8.68
N ILE A 225 14.58 19.13 8.88
CA ILE A 225 14.13 20.34 9.58
C ILE A 225 14.22 20.01 11.07
N LEU A 226 15.20 20.61 11.74
CA LEU A 226 15.43 20.41 13.16
C LEU A 226 14.75 21.54 13.95
N PRO A 227 14.24 21.28 15.15
CA PRO A 227 13.72 22.34 16.00
C PRO A 227 14.86 23.21 16.56
N ALA A 228 14.51 24.41 17.02
CA ALA A 228 15.44 25.27 17.76
C ALA A 228 15.94 24.64 19.08
N SER A 229 15.13 23.78 19.71
CA SER A 229 15.53 22.99 20.86
C SER A 229 14.79 21.65 20.88
N VAL A 230 15.43 20.60 21.39
CA VAL A 230 14.83 19.26 21.52
C VAL A 230 13.58 19.27 22.41
N ASP A 231 13.52 20.22 23.35
CA ASP A 231 12.37 20.42 24.23
C ASP A 231 11.11 20.92 23.51
N SER A 232 11.23 21.47 22.30
CA SER A 232 10.07 21.88 21.50
C SER A 232 9.33 20.67 20.87
N PHE A 233 9.99 19.51 20.75
CA PHE A 233 9.36 18.31 20.23
C PHE A 233 8.21 17.85 21.15
N PRO A 234 7.05 17.49 20.56
CA PRO A 234 6.15 16.58 21.23
C PRO A 234 6.82 15.20 21.25
N TRP A 235 6.91 14.59 22.42
CA TRP A 235 7.49 13.26 22.59
C TRP A 235 6.60 12.15 21.99
N ALA A 236 5.35 12.49 21.65
CA ALA A 236 4.41 11.61 20.94
C ALA A 236 3.35 12.44 20.21
N GLY A 237 2.73 11.83 19.20
CA GLY A 237 1.74 12.44 18.33
C GLY A 237 2.26 12.61 16.90
N HIS A 238 1.37 12.39 15.93
CA HIS A 238 1.75 12.26 14.51
C HIS A 238 1.44 13.49 13.66
N LEU A 239 0.93 14.58 14.25
CA LEU A 239 0.50 15.74 13.49
C LEU A 239 1.64 16.67 13.09
N GLY A 240 2.70 16.78 13.90
CA GLY A 240 3.87 17.62 13.60
C GLY A 240 3.67 19.14 13.66
N LEU A 241 2.45 19.64 13.88
CA LEU A 241 2.13 21.08 13.86
C LEU A 241 2.88 21.94 14.91
N ARG A 242 3.59 21.33 15.86
CA ARG A 242 4.49 22.10 16.74
C ARG A 242 5.69 22.67 15.99
N MET A 243 6.10 22.02 14.91
CA MET A 243 7.18 22.48 14.05
C MET A 243 6.67 23.29 12.85
N PHE A 244 5.50 23.89 13.02
CA PHE A 244 4.84 24.65 11.96
C PHE A 244 5.68 25.86 11.55
N GLU A 245 6.20 26.61 12.51
CA GLU A 245 7.02 27.80 12.25
C GLU A 245 8.32 27.44 11.53
N GLU A 246 8.98 26.36 11.96
CA GLU A 246 10.20 25.84 11.34
C GLU A 246 9.95 25.37 9.90
N LEU A 247 8.81 24.70 9.64
CA LEU A 247 8.45 24.33 8.28
C LEU A 247 8.19 25.57 7.42
N VAL A 248 7.37 26.52 7.87
CA VAL A 248 7.06 27.73 7.12
C VAL A 248 8.33 28.53 6.82
N ALA A 249 9.25 28.64 7.78
CA ALA A 249 10.53 29.30 7.59
C ALA A 249 11.46 28.60 6.59
N ALA A 250 11.34 27.27 6.46
CA ALA A 250 12.13 26.47 5.52
C ALA A 250 11.57 26.46 4.08
N LEU A 251 10.36 26.99 3.87
CA LEU A 251 9.68 26.95 2.58
C LEU A 251 9.59 28.33 1.92
N ASP A 252 9.65 28.33 0.59
CA ASP A 252 9.41 29.51 -0.26
C ASP A 252 8.23 29.21 -1.19
N ILE A 253 7.22 30.08 -1.16
CA ILE A 253 5.99 29.92 -1.95
C ILE A 253 6.24 29.95 -3.46
N ASN A 254 7.38 30.52 -3.90
CA ASN A 254 7.75 30.54 -5.32
C ASN A 254 8.33 29.22 -5.80
N THR A 255 8.87 28.39 -4.88
CA THR A 255 9.40 27.06 -5.18
C THR A 255 8.27 26.04 -5.20
N SER A 256 8.05 25.38 -6.35
CA SER A 256 7.01 24.35 -6.44
C SER A 256 7.33 23.16 -5.52
N THR A 257 6.42 22.88 -4.58
CA THR A 257 6.66 21.96 -3.46
C THR A 257 5.51 20.96 -3.28
N LEU A 258 5.83 19.67 -3.25
CA LEU A 258 4.89 18.63 -2.78
C LEU A 258 5.12 18.33 -1.31
N ILE A 259 4.08 18.45 -0.49
CA ILE A 259 4.12 18.27 0.97
C ILE A 259 3.38 17.00 1.34
N PHE A 260 4.13 15.90 1.51
CA PHE A 260 3.58 14.59 1.83
C PHE A 260 3.27 14.45 3.32
N THR A 261 2.10 13.87 3.58
CA THR A 261 1.63 13.44 4.89
C THR A 261 1.17 11.99 4.84
N ASN A 262 1.11 11.33 6.00
CA ASN A 262 0.78 9.90 6.08
C ASN A 262 -0.73 9.63 6.12
N THR A 263 -1.54 10.60 6.54
CA THR A 263 -2.99 10.43 6.66
C THR A 263 -3.76 11.61 6.07
N ARG A 264 -5.00 11.37 5.63
CA ARG A 264 -5.89 12.43 5.12
C ARG A 264 -6.15 13.51 6.17
N ALA A 265 -6.35 13.11 7.42
CA ALA A 265 -6.55 14.03 8.53
C ALA A 265 -5.32 14.92 8.76
N GLN A 266 -4.11 14.37 8.62
CA GLN A 266 -2.87 15.14 8.70
C GLN A 266 -2.75 16.12 7.52
N SER A 267 -3.03 15.68 6.28
CA SER A 267 -3.02 16.59 5.11
C SER A 267 -4.00 17.75 5.26
N GLU A 268 -5.23 17.50 5.72
CA GLU A 268 -6.24 18.55 5.90
C GLU A 268 -5.79 19.59 6.95
N ARG A 269 -5.20 19.14 8.07
CA ARG A 269 -4.72 20.06 9.10
C ARG A 269 -3.53 20.88 8.64
N TRP A 270 -2.58 20.29 7.93
CA TRP A 270 -1.44 21.04 7.39
C TRP A 270 -1.86 22.02 6.30
N PHE A 271 -2.78 21.62 5.42
CA PHE A 271 -3.35 22.53 4.43
C PHE A 271 -4.00 23.75 5.10
N GLN A 272 -4.79 23.56 6.14
CA GLN A 272 -5.38 24.66 6.93
C GLN A 272 -4.31 25.53 7.60
N ALA A 273 -3.28 24.93 8.18
CA ALA A 273 -2.23 25.69 8.85
C ALA A 273 -1.42 26.53 7.84
N LEU A 274 -1.04 25.96 6.69
CA LEU A 274 -0.25 26.67 5.67
C LEU A 274 -1.05 27.79 5.00
N THR A 275 -2.32 27.56 4.69
CA THR A 275 -3.21 28.61 4.15
C THR A 275 -3.47 29.72 5.18
N PHE A 276 -3.49 29.41 6.48
CA PHE A 276 -3.58 30.41 7.53
C PHE A 276 -2.30 31.27 7.65
N ALA A 277 -1.12 30.69 7.47
CA ALA A 277 0.14 31.46 7.48
C ALA A 277 0.34 32.33 6.23
N LEU A 278 -0.20 31.91 5.09
CA LEU A 278 -0.03 32.58 3.80
C LEU A 278 -1.40 33.01 3.22
N PRO A 279 -2.11 33.95 3.87
CA PRO A 279 -3.46 34.34 3.46
C PRO A 279 -3.49 34.90 2.03
N ASP A 280 -2.45 35.66 1.64
CA ASP A 280 -2.34 36.31 0.33
C ASP A 280 -2.02 35.33 -0.82
N ASP A 281 -1.54 34.12 -0.51
CA ASP A 281 -1.14 33.10 -1.48
C ASP A 281 -2.01 31.84 -1.41
N THR A 282 -3.20 31.93 -0.80
CA THR A 282 -4.10 30.78 -0.59
C THR A 282 -4.46 30.08 -1.92
N ASP A 283 -4.57 30.83 -3.02
CA ASP A 283 -4.86 30.32 -4.36
C ASP A 283 -3.72 29.50 -4.98
N LYS A 284 -2.50 29.60 -4.43
CA LYS A 284 -1.32 28.84 -4.86
C LYS A 284 -1.13 27.53 -4.08
N ILE A 285 -1.96 27.27 -3.07
CA ILE A 285 -1.87 26.09 -2.20
C ILE A 285 -3.08 25.19 -2.46
N ALA A 286 -2.85 23.89 -2.68
CA ALA A 286 -3.91 22.91 -2.89
C ALA A 286 -3.79 21.70 -1.95
N LEU A 287 -4.91 21.02 -1.74
CA LEU A 287 -4.97 19.74 -1.02
C LEU A 287 -5.20 18.61 -2.03
N HIS A 288 -4.48 17.49 -1.92
CA HIS A 288 -4.64 16.36 -2.82
C HIS A 288 -4.67 15.01 -2.08
N HIS A 289 -5.82 14.34 -2.07
CA HIS A 289 -5.96 12.97 -1.59
C HIS A 289 -7.16 12.25 -2.24
N SER A 290 -7.23 10.93 -2.11
CA SER A 290 -8.22 10.09 -2.81
C SER A 290 -9.69 10.41 -2.54
N SER A 291 -10.01 11.12 -1.46
CA SER A 291 -11.40 11.53 -1.14
C SER A 291 -11.86 12.81 -1.86
N ILE A 292 -10.96 13.49 -2.59
CA ILE A 292 -11.27 14.68 -3.40
C ILE A 292 -11.86 14.23 -4.73
N ASP A 293 -12.82 15.02 -5.26
CA ASP A 293 -13.47 14.74 -6.53
C ASP A 293 -12.47 14.61 -7.67
N VAL A 294 -12.76 13.74 -8.64
CA VAL A 294 -11.84 13.48 -9.76
C VAL A 294 -11.57 14.75 -10.56
N LYS A 295 -12.59 15.57 -10.84
CA LYS A 295 -12.41 16.79 -11.63
C LYS A 295 -11.56 17.81 -10.89
N GLU A 296 -11.72 17.89 -9.58
CA GLU A 296 -10.93 18.77 -8.73
C GLU A 296 -9.47 18.31 -8.66
N ARG A 297 -9.22 17.00 -8.52
CA ARG A 297 -7.85 16.45 -8.62
C ARG A 297 -7.22 16.73 -9.98
N GLU A 298 -7.94 16.51 -11.08
CA GLU A 298 -7.46 16.84 -12.44
C GLU A 298 -7.14 18.33 -12.60
N ALA A 299 -7.95 19.22 -12.00
CA ALA A 299 -7.70 20.65 -12.02
C ALA A 299 -6.45 21.03 -11.22
N ILE A 300 -6.24 20.41 -10.06
CA ILE A 300 -5.03 20.61 -9.24
C ILE A 300 -3.80 20.10 -9.99
N GLU A 301 -3.86 18.88 -10.54
CA GLU A 301 -2.77 18.28 -11.33
C GLU A 301 -2.41 19.16 -12.53
N ALA A 302 -3.41 19.69 -13.24
CA ALA A 302 -3.19 20.66 -14.33
C ALA A 302 -2.57 21.97 -13.81
N GLY A 303 -3.04 22.48 -12.68
CA GLY A 303 -2.53 23.69 -12.04
C GLY A 303 -1.07 23.57 -11.58
N VAL A 304 -0.65 22.38 -11.14
CA VAL A 304 0.76 22.07 -10.85
C VAL A 304 1.57 22.08 -12.14
N LYS A 305 1.06 21.45 -13.21
CA LYS A 305 1.73 21.42 -14.53
C LYS A 305 1.90 22.82 -15.15
N THR A 306 0.93 23.71 -14.97
CA THR A 306 1.01 25.11 -15.44
C THR A 306 1.77 26.03 -14.49
N GLY A 307 2.09 25.56 -13.28
CA GLY A 307 2.76 26.34 -12.24
C GLY A 307 1.86 27.38 -11.53
N THR A 308 0.54 27.33 -11.74
CA THR A 308 -0.43 28.19 -11.03
C THR A 308 -0.64 27.71 -9.59
N ILE A 309 -0.55 26.41 -9.35
CA ILE A 309 -0.47 25.82 -8.01
C ILE A 309 1.00 25.57 -7.68
N LYS A 310 1.46 26.17 -6.58
CA LYS A 310 2.85 26.06 -6.13
C LYS A 310 3.04 24.98 -5.10
N TRP A 311 2.16 24.93 -4.09
CA TRP A 311 2.27 23.95 -3.02
C TRP A 311 1.09 23.00 -3.04
N VAL A 312 1.36 21.70 -2.92
CA VAL A 312 0.32 20.69 -2.79
C VAL A 312 0.54 19.87 -1.54
N VAL A 313 -0.39 19.95 -0.59
CA VAL A 313 -0.40 19.07 0.58
C VAL A 313 -1.10 17.78 0.19
N CYS A 314 -0.38 16.66 0.22
CA CYS A 314 -0.86 15.40 -0.31
C CYS A 314 -0.62 14.20 0.59
N THR A 315 -1.38 13.14 0.34
CA THR A 315 -1.06 11.79 0.84
C THR A 315 -0.34 10.98 -0.24
N SER A 316 -0.25 9.66 -0.07
CA SER A 316 0.27 8.74 -1.09
C SER A 316 -0.43 8.77 -2.45
N SER A 317 -1.51 9.53 -2.58
CA SER A 317 -2.17 9.80 -3.85
C SER A 317 -1.25 10.40 -4.93
N LEU A 318 -0.16 11.05 -4.54
CA LEU A 318 0.86 11.61 -5.45
C LEU A 318 2.23 10.92 -5.32
N ASP A 319 2.32 9.79 -4.60
CA ASP A 319 3.59 9.03 -4.49
C ASP A 319 4.05 8.52 -5.88
N LEU A 320 3.09 8.33 -6.80
CA LEU A 320 3.31 7.61 -8.04
C LEU A 320 2.75 8.34 -9.27
N GLY A 321 3.57 8.32 -10.32
CA GLY A 321 3.13 8.15 -11.70
C GLY A 321 2.65 9.38 -12.48
N VAL A 322 2.22 10.48 -11.84
CA VAL A 322 1.92 11.70 -12.61
C VAL A 322 3.23 12.48 -12.78
N ASP A 323 3.56 12.81 -14.02
CA ASP A 323 4.72 13.66 -14.34
C ASP A 323 4.35 15.11 -14.02
N PHE A 324 4.76 15.56 -12.83
CA PHE A 324 4.60 16.95 -12.38
C PHE A 324 5.86 17.74 -12.69
N GLN A 325 6.10 18.03 -13.96
CA GLN A 325 6.96 19.17 -14.30
C GLN A 325 6.16 20.44 -13.99
N PRO A 326 6.63 21.38 -13.13
CA PRO A 326 7.98 21.58 -12.59
C PRO A 326 8.04 21.50 -11.05
N VAL A 327 7.91 20.31 -10.43
CA VAL A 327 8.12 20.19 -8.97
C VAL A 327 9.61 20.24 -8.65
N GLU A 328 10.00 21.22 -7.84
CA GLU A 328 11.38 21.49 -7.47
C GLU A 328 11.75 20.85 -6.12
N ARG A 329 10.79 20.76 -5.20
CA ARG A 329 11.03 20.31 -3.83
C ARG A 329 9.97 19.34 -3.33
N VAL A 330 10.39 18.43 -2.46
CA VAL A 330 9.51 17.54 -1.72
C VAL A 330 9.71 17.77 -0.22
N VAL A 331 8.61 17.82 0.51
CA VAL A 331 8.59 17.80 1.99
C VAL A 331 7.94 16.50 2.43
N GLN A 332 8.56 15.82 3.37
CA GLN A 332 8.03 14.64 4.05
C GLN A 332 7.72 14.99 5.50
N ILE A 333 6.43 15.02 5.86
CA ILE A 333 5.99 15.26 7.24
C ILE A 333 5.78 13.94 7.97
N GLY A 334 6.54 13.76 9.04
CA GLY A 334 6.63 12.52 9.80
C GLY A 334 7.33 11.42 9.01
N SER A 335 7.50 10.26 9.63
CA SER A 335 8.27 9.21 8.97
C SER A 335 7.64 8.68 7.69
N ALA A 336 8.48 8.49 6.66
CA ALA A 336 8.08 7.81 5.43
C ALA A 336 7.97 6.29 5.62
N LYS A 337 8.26 5.71 6.79
CA LYS A 337 8.16 4.30 7.22
C LYS A 337 8.82 3.20 6.36
N ASN A 338 9.15 3.48 5.11
CA ASN A 338 9.84 2.58 4.19
C ASN A 338 10.70 3.37 3.18
N LEU A 339 11.89 2.85 2.88
CA LEU A 339 12.92 3.48 2.05
C LEU A 339 12.45 3.65 0.61
N ALA A 340 11.81 2.63 0.04
CA ALA A 340 11.30 2.68 -1.32
C ALA A 340 10.30 3.83 -1.54
N ARG A 341 9.43 4.11 -0.55
CA ARG A 341 8.47 5.23 -0.64
C ARG A 341 9.16 6.58 -0.51
N LEU A 342 10.15 6.69 0.38
CA LEU A 342 10.94 7.92 0.51
C LEU A 342 11.61 8.25 -0.82
N LEU A 343 12.20 7.26 -1.49
CA LEU A 343 12.80 7.44 -2.83
C LEU A 343 11.77 7.77 -3.91
N GLN A 344 10.59 7.13 -3.91
CA GLN A 344 9.52 7.45 -4.86
C GLN A 344 9.05 8.91 -4.72
N ARG A 345 8.87 9.36 -3.47
CA ARG A 345 8.52 10.75 -3.13
C ARG A 345 9.63 11.70 -3.53
N ALA A 346 10.88 11.43 -3.14
CA ALA A 346 12.03 12.24 -3.52
C ALA A 346 12.20 12.31 -5.04
N GLY A 347 11.95 11.21 -5.76
CA GLY A 347 11.97 11.18 -7.22
C GLY A 347 10.89 12.02 -7.91
N ARG A 348 9.98 12.66 -7.14
CA ARG A 348 9.06 13.71 -7.64
C ARG A 348 9.74 15.08 -7.74
N SER A 349 10.81 15.34 -6.98
CA SER A 349 11.63 16.55 -7.15
C SER A 349 12.75 16.30 -8.17
N ALA A 350 13.00 17.29 -9.02
CA ALA A 350 14.03 17.30 -10.08
C ALA A 350 13.85 16.18 -11.15
N HIS A 351 13.13 16.52 -12.23
CA HIS A 351 12.76 15.59 -13.31
C HIS A 351 13.67 15.66 -14.55
N VAL A 352 14.97 15.88 -14.34
CA VAL A 352 16.02 15.73 -15.38
C VAL A 352 16.91 14.51 -15.05
N PRO A 353 17.42 13.76 -16.05
CA PRO A 353 18.20 12.53 -15.82
C PRO A 353 19.43 12.68 -14.90
N GLN A 354 19.94 13.90 -14.72
CA GLN A 354 21.07 14.23 -13.83
C GLN A 354 20.69 15.17 -12.66
N GLY A 355 19.39 15.38 -12.42
CA GLY A 355 18.90 16.24 -11.35
C GLY A 355 19.19 15.65 -9.97
N THR A 356 19.53 16.50 -9.02
CA THR A 356 19.62 16.12 -7.60
C THR A 356 18.23 16.25 -7.00
N SER A 357 17.68 15.14 -6.49
CA SER A 357 16.40 15.16 -5.79
C SER A 357 16.63 15.62 -4.34
N GLU A 358 15.99 16.70 -3.94
CA GLU A 358 16.03 17.20 -2.57
C GLU A 358 14.72 16.86 -1.86
N ILE A 359 14.83 16.35 -0.63
CA ILE A 359 13.72 16.10 0.27
C ILE A 359 13.97 16.75 1.63
N LEU A 360 13.06 17.63 2.03
CA LEU A 360 13.01 18.18 3.38
C LEU A 360 12.20 17.26 4.28
N PHE A 361 12.77 16.79 5.36
CA PHE A 361 12.11 15.88 6.29
C PHE A 361 11.76 16.62 7.58
N LEU A 362 10.46 16.68 7.89
CA LEU A 362 9.95 17.28 9.11
C LEU A 362 9.55 16.18 10.10
N PRO A 363 10.36 15.89 11.14
CA PRO A 363 9.98 14.94 12.18
C PRO A 363 8.73 15.42 12.93
N THR A 364 7.85 14.50 13.30
CA THR A 364 6.65 14.77 14.10
C THR A 364 6.86 14.52 15.58
N ASN A 365 7.89 13.74 15.93
CA ASN A 365 8.34 13.47 17.29
C ASN A 365 9.86 13.27 17.31
N ALA A 366 10.46 13.32 18.50
CA ALA A 366 11.92 13.25 18.63
C ALA A 366 12.51 11.95 18.07
N LEU A 367 11.93 10.78 18.34
CA LEU A 367 12.50 9.50 17.92
C LEU A 367 12.46 9.30 16.39
N GLU A 368 11.66 10.04 15.64
CA GLU A 368 11.71 10.04 14.18
C GLU A 368 13.03 10.60 13.62
N LEU A 369 13.81 11.35 14.41
CA LEU A 369 15.17 11.74 14.02
C LEU A 369 16.09 10.51 13.85
N LEU A 370 15.92 9.46 14.68
CA LEU A 370 16.62 8.18 14.48
C LEU A 370 16.19 7.53 13.16
N GLU A 371 14.89 7.61 12.82
CA GLU A 371 14.39 7.08 11.54
C GLU A 371 15.01 7.82 10.35
N ILE A 372 15.24 9.14 10.45
CA ILE A 372 15.89 9.91 9.37
C ILE A 372 17.36 9.52 9.20
N ALA A 373 18.10 9.33 10.29
CA ALA A 373 19.47 8.81 10.24
C ALA A 373 19.49 7.41 9.60
N ALA A 374 18.60 6.52 10.05
CA ALA A 374 18.44 5.18 9.47
C ALA A 374 18.08 5.19 7.98
N PHE A 375 17.25 6.14 7.53
CA PHE A 375 16.98 6.35 6.10
C PHE A 375 18.25 6.70 5.33
N ARG A 376 19.10 7.59 5.84
CA ARG A 376 20.37 7.94 5.17
C ARG A 376 21.25 6.70 5.00
N ASN A 377 21.41 5.93 6.07
CA ASN A 377 22.28 4.77 6.08
C ASN A 377 21.77 3.66 5.17
N GLY A 378 20.47 3.35 5.19
CA GLY A 378 19.94 2.33 4.28
C GLY A 378 19.94 2.76 2.81
N LEU A 379 19.72 4.04 2.50
CA LEU A 379 19.87 4.54 1.13
C LEU A 379 21.33 4.51 0.66
N ALA A 380 22.29 4.82 1.54
CA ALA A 380 23.72 4.73 1.23
C ALA A 380 24.17 3.28 1.01
N ALA A 381 23.59 2.32 1.74
CA ALA A 381 23.81 0.89 1.57
C ALA A 381 23.11 0.29 0.33
N GLY A 382 22.17 1.01 -0.28
CA GLY A 382 21.33 0.50 -1.36
C GLY A 382 20.34 -0.57 -0.88
N ASP A 383 20.07 -0.66 0.41
CA ASP A 383 19.15 -1.63 1.00
C ASP A 383 17.70 -1.14 0.82
N LEU A 384 16.90 -1.90 0.07
CA LEU A 384 15.54 -1.54 -0.30
C LEU A 384 14.59 -2.67 0.06
N GLU A 385 13.36 -2.31 0.43
CA GLU A 385 12.38 -3.33 0.79
C GLU A 385 12.10 -4.30 -0.36
N SER A 386 12.04 -5.58 0.00
CA SER A 386 11.57 -6.63 -0.89
C SER A 386 10.04 -6.66 -0.93
N ARG A 387 9.46 -6.99 -2.08
CA ARG A 387 8.01 -7.26 -2.23
C ARG A 387 7.82 -8.61 -2.89
N ARG A 388 6.98 -9.46 -2.31
CA ARG A 388 6.76 -10.84 -2.78
C ARG A 388 5.32 -11.03 -3.26
N SER A 389 5.10 -11.95 -4.20
CA SER A 389 3.76 -12.34 -4.62
C SER A 389 2.98 -12.97 -3.46
N LEU A 390 1.66 -12.80 -3.47
CA LEU A 390 0.79 -13.48 -2.51
C LEU A 390 0.72 -14.98 -2.82
N THR A 391 0.78 -15.82 -1.79
CA THR A 391 0.61 -17.28 -1.95
C THR A 391 -0.86 -17.68 -1.93
N LYS A 392 -1.34 -18.32 -3.01
CA LYS A 392 -2.66 -18.96 -3.17
C LYS A 392 -3.88 -18.17 -2.62
N PRO A 393 -4.14 -16.91 -3.03
CA PRO A 393 -5.40 -16.26 -2.67
C PRO A 393 -6.56 -16.93 -3.43
N TYR A 394 -7.28 -17.86 -2.79
CA TYR A 394 -8.33 -18.67 -3.40
C TYR A 394 -9.52 -17.86 -3.91
N ASP A 395 -9.88 -16.77 -3.23
CA ASP A 395 -10.92 -15.85 -3.69
C ASP A 395 -10.63 -15.26 -5.09
N VAL A 396 -9.38 -14.88 -5.36
CA VAL A 396 -8.94 -14.37 -6.67
C VAL A 396 -8.97 -15.48 -7.72
N LEU A 397 -8.58 -16.71 -7.36
CA LEU A 397 -8.64 -17.86 -8.27
C LEU A 397 -10.09 -18.19 -8.64
N ILE A 398 -11.00 -18.24 -7.65
CA ILE A 398 -12.44 -18.41 -7.87
C ILE A 398 -12.96 -17.34 -8.83
N GLN A 399 -12.64 -16.08 -8.57
CA GLN A 399 -13.07 -14.98 -9.44
C GLN A 399 -12.54 -15.14 -10.86
N HIS A 400 -11.27 -15.53 -11.01
CA HIS A 400 -10.65 -15.73 -12.31
C HIS A 400 -11.31 -16.88 -13.10
N LEU A 401 -11.58 -18.03 -12.47
CA LEU A 401 -12.23 -19.15 -13.16
C LEU A 401 -13.66 -18.81 -13.57
N VAL A 402 -14.43 -18.14 -12.70
CA VAL A 402 -15.78 -17.69 -13.06
C VAL A 402 -15.72 -16.63 -14.18
N ASN A 403 -14.69 -15.77 -14.21
CA ASN A 403 -14.44 -14.85 -15.31
C ASN A 403 -14.24 -15.59 -16.64
N LEU A 404 -13.35 -16.59 -16.68
CA LEU A 404 -13.12 -17.41 -17.88
C LEU A 404 -14.40 -18.14 -18.31
N ALA A 405 -15.14 -18.70 -17.36
CA ALA A 405 -16.41 -19.38 -17.61
C ALA A 405 -17.50 -18.44 -18.17
N CYS A 406 -17.46 -17.14 -17.85
CA CYS A 406 -18.35 -16.14 -18.46
C CYS A 406 -17.95 -15.76 -19.90
N GLY A 407 -16.69 -15.99 -20.28
CA GLY A 407 -16.13 -15.73 -21.60
C GLY A 407 -16.25 -16.94 -22.51
N ASP A 408 -15.13 -17.44 -23.02
CA ASP A 408 -15.07 -18.60 -23.92
C ASP A 408 -15.24 -19.94 -23.18
N GLY A 409 -15.17 -19.93 -21.84
CA GLY A 409 -15.09 -21.14 -21.02
C GLY A 409 -13.65 -21.59 -20.81
N PHE A 410 -13.48 -22.67 -20.03
CA PHE A 410 -12.16 -23.23 -19.77
C PHE A 410 -12.18 -24.75 -19.56
N VAL A 411 -11.06 -25.41 -19.87
CA VAL A 411 -10.84 -26.84 -19.59
C VAL A 411 -9.99 -26.97 -18.33
N ALA A 412 -10.42 -27.79 -17.38
CA ALA A 412 -9.83 -27.87 -16.04
C ALA A 412 -8.32 -28.18 -16.04
N ALA A 413 -7.89 -29.23 -16.75
CA ALA A 413 -6.49 -29.66 -16.77
C ALA A 413 -5.56 -28.60 -17.37
N GLU A 414 -5.95 -28.02 -18.51
CA GLU A 414 -5.19 -26.96 -19.19
C GLU A 414 -5.10 -25.70 -18.32
N THR A 415 -6.21 -25.34 -17.67
CA THR A 415 -6.29 -24.16 -16.81
C THR A 415 -5.45 -24.33 -15.56
N LEU A 416 -5.44 -25.52 -14.93
CA LEU A 416 -4.57 -25.80 -13.80
C LEU A 416 -3.09 -25.69 -14.20
N ALA A 417 -2.71 -26.25 -15.35
CA ALA A 417 -1.35 -26.16 -15.87
C ALA A 417 -0.93 -24.69 -16.09
N SER A 418 -1.81 -23.87 -16.65
CA SER A 418 -1.60 -22.42 -16.82
C SER A 418 -1.53 -21.69 -15.48
N VAL A 419 -2.45 -21.93 -14.54
CA VAL A 419 -2.46 -21.28 -13.21
C VAL A 419 -1.16 -21.56 -12.45
N ARG A 420 -0.63 -22.80 -12.52
CA ARG A 420 0.66 -23.17 -11.91
C ARG A 420 1.88 -22.46 -12.51
N GLN A 421 1.76 -21.77 -13.65
CA GLN A 421 2.85 -20.94 -14.22
C GLN A 421 2.93 -19.54 -13.60
N THR A 422 2.07 -19.23 -12.63
CA THR A 422 2.13 -17.98 -11.85
C THR A 422 2.92 -18.20 -10.56
N MET A 423 3.59 -17.16 -10.06
CA MET A 423 4.31 -17.24 -8.78
C MET A 423 3.34 -17.50 -7.63
N ALA A 424 2.17 -16.86 -7.68
CA ALA A 424 1.15 -16.97 -6.64
C ALA A 424 0.58 -18.39 -6.45
N TYR A 425 0.50 -19.19 -7.52
CA TYR A 425 -0.14 -20.51 -7.50
C TYR A 425 0.79 -21.66 -7.93
N GLN A 426 2.10 -21.45 -7.96
CA GLN A 426 3.07 -22.48 -8.38
C GLN A 426 2.97 -23.79 -7.57
N THR A 427 2.58 -23.69 -6.29
CA THR A 427 2.41 -24.83 -5.39
C THR A 427 0.96 -25.29 -5.26
N LEU A 428 0.03 -24.81 -6.10
CA LEU A 428 -1.39 -25.19 -6.05
C LEU A 428 -1.56 -26.68 -6.33
N THR A 429 -2.13 -27.41 -5.40
CA THR A 429 -2.36 -28.86 -5.50
C THR A 429 -3.62 -29.17 -6.32
N GLU A 430 -3.72 -30.39 -6.81
CA GLU A 430 -4.91 -30.84 -7.54
C GLU A 430 -6.14 -30.88 -6.63
N ALA A 431 -5.96 -31.26 -5.36
CA ALA A 431 -7.04 -31.27 -4.37
C ALA A 431 -7.58 -29.85 -4.09
N GLU A 432 -6.70 -28.86 -3.93
CA GLU A 432 -7.10 -27.47 -3.76
C GLU A 432 -7.83 -26.93 -5.00
N PHE A 433 -7.34 -27.25 -6.21
CA PHE A 433 -8.01 -26.85 -7.45
C PHE A 433 -9.37 -27.54 -7.62
N GLY A 434 -9.44 -28.84 -7.30
CA GLY A 434 -10.69 -29.61 -7.29
C GLY A 434 -11.72 -29.05 -6.32
N TRP A 435 -11.29 -28.62 -5.13
CA TRP A 435 -12.16 -27.90 -4.19
C TRP A 435 -12.70 -26.60 -4.79
N VAL A 436 -11.86 -25.82 -5.48
CA VAL A 436 -12.29 -24.58 -6.14
C VAL A 436 -13.32 -24.87 -7.24
N LEU A 437 -13.11 -25.93 -8.04
CA LEU A 437 -14.07 -26.34 -9.07
C LEU A 437 -15.41 -26.76 -8.46
N ASP A 438 -15.41 -27.61 -7.45
CA ASP A 438 -16.64 -28.00 -6.73
C ASP A 438 -17.34 -26.79 -6.09
N PHE A 439 -16.57 -25.84 -5.57
CA PHE A 439 -17.11 -24.63 -4.98
C PHE A 439 -17.87 -23.76 -6.00
N ILE A 440 -17.36 -23.62 -7.22
CA ILE A 440 -18.02 -22.81 -8.26
C ILE A 440 -19.14 -23.54 -9.01
N THR A 441 -19.12 -24.88 -9.05
CA THR A 441 -20.17 -25.68 -9.73
C THR A 441 -21.30 -26.08 -8.80
N ASN A 442 -20.98 -26.47 -7.57
CA ASN A 442 -21.93 -27.03 -6.62
C ASN A 442 -22.13 -26.14 -5.38
N GLY A 443 -21.39 -25.05 -5.21
CA GLY A 443 -21.43 -24.22 -4.00
C GLY A 443 -20.68 -24.85 -2.81
N GLY A 444 -19.86 -25.87 -3.04
CA GLY A 444 -19.18 -26.62 -2.00
C GLY A 444 -20.16 -27.40 -1.10
N LYS A 445 -19.68 -27.82 0.08
CA LYS A 445 -20.45 -28.69 0.99
C LYS A 445 -21.67 -28.00 1.60
N CYS A 446 -21.58 -26.71 1.91
CA CYS A 446 -22.63 -26.00 2.66
C CYS A 446 -23.66 -25.29 1.78
N LEU A 447 -23.32 -24.92 0.53
CA LEU A 447 -24.16 -24.01 -0.26
C LEU A 447 -24.88 -24.67 -1.44
N GLY A 448 -24.74 -25.98 -1.64
CA GLY A 448 -25.32 -26.69 -2.79
C GLY A 448 -26.84 -26.76 -2.86
N ALA A 449 -27.54 -26.43 -1.77
CA ALA A 449 -28.99 -26.27 -1.77
C ALA A 449 -29.45 -24.95 -2.46
N TYR A 450 -28.54 -23.99 -2.67
CA TYR A 450 -28.88 -22.67 -3.17
C TYR A 450 -28.38 -22.48 -4.62
N PRO A 451 -29.28 -22.42 -5.63
CA PRO A 451 -28.90 -22.35 -7.03
C PRO A 451 -27.94 -21.20 -7.38
N ARG A 452 -28.03 -20.06 -6.68
CA ARG A 452 -27.18 -18.88 -6.91
C ARG A 452 -25.68 -19.12 -6.73
N TYR A 453 -25.28 -20.18 -6.00
CA TYR A 453 -23.87 -20.52 -5.78
C TYR A 453 -23.36 -21.60 -6.74
N LYS A 454 -24.26 -22.19 -7.54
CA LYS A 454 -23.91 -23.06 -8.68
C LYS A 454 -23.65 -22.20 -9.91
N LYS A 455 -22.52 -21.51 -9.91
CA LYS A 455 -22.20 -20.45 -10.88
C LYS A 455 -21.82 -21.01 -12.24
N VAL A 456 -21.14 -22.15 -12.27
CA VAL A 456 -20.52 -22.72 -13.46
C VAL A 456 -21.07 -24.12 -13.73
N THR A 457 -21.28 -24.46 -14.99
CA THR A 457 -21.73 -25.77 -15.44
C THR A 457 -20.65 -26.40 -16.32
N LEU A 458 -20.42 -27.70 -16.15
CA LEU A 458 -19.59 -28.48 -17.06
C LEU A 458 -20.44 -28.90 -18.26
N THR A 459 -20.03 -28.51 -19.46
CA THR A 459 -20.70 -28.92 -20.70
C THR A 459 -20.37 -30.37 -21.04
N GLU A 460 -21.17 -30.97 -21.92
CA GLU A 460 -20.90 -32.31 -22.49
C GLU A 460 -19.53 -32.40 -23.19
N THR A 461 -19.03 -31.26 -23.69
CA THR A 461 -17.72 -31.14 -24.34
C THR A 461 -16.55 -30.98 -23.36
N GLY A 462 -16.79 -31.06 -22.05
CA GLY A 462 -15.75 -30.96 -21.02
C GLY A 462 -15.29 -29.53 -20.70
N VAL A 463 -16.07 -28.52 -21.10
CA VAL A 463 -15.74 -27.09 -20.89
C VAL A 463 -16.58 -26.54 -19.74
N TYR A 464 -15.94 -25.84 -18.82
CA TYR A 464 -16.62 -25.12 -17.74
C TYR A 464 -17.11 -23.76 -18.24
N GLN A 465 -18.42 -23.52 -18.19
CA GLN A 465 -19.06 -22.29 -18.67
C GLN A 465 -20.19 -21.80 -17.74
N VAL A 466 -20.45 -20.50 -17.74
CA VAL A 466 -21.62 -19.90 -17.10
C VAL A 466 -22.75 -19.85 -18.12
N THR A 467 -23.77 -20.68 -17.94
CA THR A 467 -24.95 -20.74 -18.83
C THR A 467 -26.02 -19.71 -18.45
N ASP A 468 -26.08 -19.30 -17.18
CA ASP A 468 -27.04 -18.31 -16.69
C ASP A 468 -26.54 -16.87 -16.95
N THR A 469 -27.25 -16.16 -17.83
CA THR A 469 -26.93 -14.78 -18.21
C THR A 469 -27.02 -13.78 -17.05
N GLN A 470 -27.90 -14.02 -16.07
CA GLN A 470 -28.02 -13.20 -14.87
C GLN A 470 -26.83 -13.41 -13.95
N ILE A 471 -26.37 -14.65 -13.74
CA ILE A 471 -25.16 -14.96 -12.99
C ILE A 471 -23.95 -14.29 -13.65
N ALA A 472 -23.80 -14.44 -14.97
CA ALA A 472 -22.70 -13.81 -15.71
C ALA A 472 -22.72 -12.28 -15.59
N ARG A 473 -23.90 -11.64 -15.68
CA ARG A 473 -24.06 -10.19 -15.50
C ARG A 473 -23.70 -9.75 -14.09
N MET A 474 -24.17 -10.45 -13.06
CA MET A 474 -23.86 -10.15 -11.65
C MET A 474 -22.37 -10.31 -11.37
N HIS A 475 -21.75 -11.38 -11.88
CA HIS A 475 -20.32 -11.62 -11.74
C HIS A 475 -19.51 -10.47 -12.33
N ARG A 476 -19.77 -10.08 -13.60
CA ARG A 476 -19.07 -8.97 -14.27
C ARG A 476 -19.20 -7.63 -13.53
N MET A 477 -20.32 -7.37 -12.85
CA MET A 477 -20.48 -6.17 -12.00
C MET A 477 -19.64 -6.22 -10.71
N GLY A 478 -19.27 -7.41 -10.26
CA GLY A 478 -18.47 -7.65 -9.05
C GLY A 478 -16.97 -7.79 -9.28
N VAL A 479 -16.51 -7.99 -10.53
CA VAL A 479 -15.10 -8.23 -10.85
C VAL A 479 -14.19 -7.14 -10.31
N GLY A 480 -13.23 -7.54 -9.50
CA GLY A 480 -12.19 -6.69 -8.95
C GLY A 480 -11.78 -7.13 -7.55
N THR A 481 -10.54 -6.83 -7.18
CA THR A 481 -9.96 -7.29 -5.90
C THR A 481 -9.88 -6.20 -4.84
N ILE A 482 -10.28 -4.97 -5.17
CA ILE A 482 -10.32 -3.84 -4.24
C ILE A 482 -11.59 -3.92 -3.38
N THR A 483 -11.40 -4.16 -2.09
CA THR A 483 -12.45 -4.21 -1.06
C THR A 483 -12.31 -3.02 -0.12
N SER A 484 -12.53 -1.79 -0.61
CA SER A 484 -12.49 -0.60 0.23
C SER A 484 -13.79 -0.44 1.05
N ASN A 485 -13.70 0.22 2.21
CA ASN A 485 -14.88 0.75 2.88
C ASN A 485 -15.61 1.67 1.90
N GLN A 486 -16.94 1.55 1.79
CA GLN A 486 -17.69 2.38 0.86
C GLN A 486 -17.63 3.84 1.33
N ALA A 487 -17.49 4.75 0.37
CA ALA A 487 -17.59 6.18 0.62
C ALA A 487 -19.07 6.58 0.69
N VAL A 488 -19.44 7.29 1.75
CA VAL A 488 -20.74 7.93 1.93
C VAL A 488 -20.61 9.38 1.52
N ARG A 489 -21.51 9.88 0.66
CA ARG A 489 -21.56 11.28 0.26
C ARG A 489 -22.06 12.13 1.42
N LEU A 490 -21.34 13.21 1.74
CA LEU A 490 -21.79 14.23 2.68
C LEU A 490 -22.51 15.33 1.93
N VAL A 491 -23.75 15.57 2.32
CA VAL A 491 -24.61 16.58 1.71
C VAL A 491 -25.27 17.38 2.83
N TYR A 492 -25.32 18.71 2.70
CA TYR A 492 -26.09 19.53 3.64
C TYR A 492 -27.59 19.19 3.53
N THR A 493 -28.37 19.47 4.58
CA THR A 493 -29.83 19.30 4.50
C THR A 493 -30.49 20.14 3.39
N ASN A 494 -29.82 21.19 2.89
CA ASN A 494 -30.23 21.98 1.72
C ASN A 494 -29.77 21.40 0.37
N ARG A 495 -29.32 20.14 0.34
CA ARG A 495 -28.86 19.38 -0.84
C ARG A 495 -27.56 19.84 -1.50
N LYS A 496 -26.81 20.79 -0.90
CA LYS A 496 -25.47 21.13 -1.37
C LYS A 496 -24.47 20.03 -0.98
N GLU A 497 -23.76 19.48 -1.96
CA GLU A 497 -22.72 18.46 -1.75
C GLU A 497 -21.46 19.07 -1.11
N ILE A 498 -20.84 18.31 -0.20
CA ILE A 498 -19.67 18.73 0.59
C ILE A 498 -18.45 17.88 0.26
N GLY A 499 -18.62 16.56 0.17
CA GLY A 499 -17.52 15.62 -0.05
C GLY A 499 -17.93 14.19 0.28
N THR A 500 -16.96 13.34 0.61
CA THR A 500 -17.23 11.94 0.99
C THR A 500 -16.44 11.51 2.23
N VAL A 501 -17.01 10.59 3.00
CA VAL A 501 -16.42 9.99 4.21
C VAL A 501 -16.58 8.48 4.20
N GLU A 502 -15.83 7.76 5.03
CA GLU A 502 -15.99 6.31 5.14
C GLU A 502 -17.31 5.95 5.82
N GLU A 503 -18.03 4.97 5.25
CA GLU A 503 -19.31 4.51 5.79
C GLU A 503 -19.21 4.08 7.24
N ASN A 504 -18.15 3.35 7.61
CA ASN A 504 -17.96 2.84 8.98
C ASN A 504 -17.85 3.97 10.03
N PHE A 505 -17.44 5.16 9.61
CA PHE A 505 -17.41 6.33 10.48
C PHE A 505 -18.82 6.87 10.69
N ILE A 506 -19.55 7.14 9.59
CA ILE A 506 -20.91 7.68 9.62
C ILE A 506 -21.90 6.72 10.25
N SER A 507 -21.77 5.41 10.02
CA SER A 507 -22.69 4.40 10.54
C SER A 507 -22.67 4.30 12.06
N LYS A 508 -21.60 4.79 12.72
CA LYS A 508 -21.49 4.83 14.17
C LYS A 508 -22.09 6.10 14.78
N LEU A 509 -22.37 7.12 13.97
CA LEU A 509 -22.90 8.40 14.45
C LEU A 509 -24.40 8.32 14.72
N LYS A 510 -24.81 8.94 15.81
CA LYS A 510 -26.21 9.21 16.15
C LYS A 510 -26.58 10.61 15.70
N LYS A 511 -27.87 10.81 15.39
CA LYS A 511 -28.40 12.13 15.03
C LYS A 511 -28.04 13.13 16.13
N GLY A 512 -27.40 14.24 15.76
CA GLY A 512 -26.92 15.27 16.67
C GLY A 512 -25.42 15.18 17.00
N ASP A 513 -24.74 14.08 16.67
CA ASP A 513 -23.29 13.95 16.85
C ASP A 513 -22.54 14.95 15.97
N VAL A 514 -21.49 15.57 16.52
CA VAL A 514 -20.71 16.61 15.84
C VAL A 514 -19.32 16.10 15.50
N PHE A 515 -18.96 16.18 14.22
CA PHE A 515 -17.66 15.78 13.71
C PHE A 515 -17.05 16.86 12.81
N PHE A 516 -15.73 16.84 12.70
CA PHE A 516 -14.99 17.76 11.86
C PHE A 516 -14.71 17.15 10.48
N PHE A 517 -14.96 17.92 9.42
CA PHE A 517 -14.70 17.49 8.04
C PHE A 517 -14.44 18.71 7.15
N ALA A 518 -13.35 18.69 6.38
CA ALA A 518 -13.01 19.73 5.39
C ALA A 518 -13.05 21.17 5.97
N GLY A 519 -12.50 21.37 7.17
CA GLY A 519 -12.44 22.68 7.81
C GLY A 519 -13.72 23.12 8.53
N ARG A 520 -14.74 22.26 8.61
CA ARG A 520 -16.05 22.61 9.14
C ARG A 520 -16.50 21.65 10.23
N GLN A 521 -17.21 22.18 11.23
CA GLN A 521 -17.94 21.37 12.20
C GLN A 521 -19.31 21.02 11.62
N LEU A 522 -19.57 19.72 11.51
CA LEU A 522 -20.78 19.17 10.92
C LEU A 522 -21.54 18.35 11.95
N GLU A 523 -22.83 18.62 12.06
CA GLU A 523 -23.76 17.83 12.87
C GLU A 523 -24.42 16.78 11.98
N PHE A 524 -24.29 15.51 12.36
CA PHE A 524 -24.95 14.41 11.66
C PHE A 524 -26.47 14.47 11.84
N PHE A 525 -27.21 14.49 10.73
CA PHE A 525 -28.68 14.53 10.76
C PHE A 525 -29.30 13.16 10.46
N MET A 526 -28.92 12.53 9.33
CA MET A 526 -29.38 11.18 8.97
C MET A 526 -28.53 10.59 7.84
N LEU A 527 -28.52 9.26 7.73
CA LEU A 527 -27.97 8.52 6.59
C LEU A 527 -29.11 7.93 5.77
N LYS A 528 -29.14 8.19 4.46
CA LYS A 528 -30.09 7.58 3.52
C LYS A 528 -29.44 7.39 2.16
N ASP A 529 -29.57 6.20 1.56
CA ASP A 529 -29.08 5.88 0.22
C ASP A 529 -27.58 6.22 -0.01
N MET A 530 -26.72 5.92 0.97
CA MET A 530 -25.28 6.27 0.95
C MET A 530 -25.01 7.79 0.89
N VAL A 531 -25.98 8.59 1.32
CA VAL A 531 -25.87 10.03 1.52
C VAL A 531 -26.09 10.34 3.01
N ALA A 532 -25.05 10.86 3.66
CA ALA A 532 -25.12 11.43 4.99
C ALA A 532 -25.54 12.89 4.88
N TYR A 533 -26.74 13.18 5.37
CA TYR A 533 -27.24 14.53 5.51
C TYR A 533 -26.69 15.15 6.79
N VAL A 534 -26.14 16.35 6.67
CA VAL A 534 -25.51 17.07 7.79
C VAL A 534 -25.96 18.52 7.86
N LYS A 535 -25.78 19.13 9.03
CA LYS A 535 -26.00 20.56 9.26
C LYS A 535 -24.68 21.23 9.65
N GLY A 536 -24.47 22.48 9.25
CA GLY A 536 -23.36 23.27 9.78
C GLY A 536 -23.61 23.59 11.26
N THR A 537 -22.57 23.53 12.09
CA THR A 537 -22.67 23.87 13.51
C THR A 537 -21.41 24.61 13.97
N THR A 538 -21.49 25.29 15.12
CA THR A 538 -20.34 25.91 15.81
C THR A 538 -19.92 25.12 17.06
N ARG A 539 -20.67 24.06 17.39
CA ARG A 539 -20.36 23.17 18.51
C ARG A 539 -19.04 22.44 18.25
N LYS A 540 -18.22 22.27 19.30
CA LYS A 540 -16.97 21.50 19.20
C LYS A 540 -17.30 20.02 18.95
N SER A 541 -16.52 19.39 18.07
CA SER A 541 -16.65 17.97 17.77
C SER A 541 -16.47 17.12 19.03
N THR A 542 -17.38 16.15 19.22
CA THR A 542 -17.33 15.14 20.28
C THR A 542 -16.80 13.80 19.79
N VAL A 543 -16.69 13.63 18.46
CA VAL A 543 -16.26 12.39 17.81
C VAL A 543 -15.07 12.70 16.91
N THR A 544 -13.88 12.25 17.31
CA THR A 544 -12.71 12.31 16.43
C THR A 544 -12.78 11.10 15.49
N PRO A 545 -12.79 11.28 14.16
CA PRO A 545 -12.75 10.16 13.23
C PRO A 545 -11.42 9.41 13.39
N THR A 546 -11.46 8.23 13.98
CA THR A 546 -10.38 7.24 13.91
C THR A 546 -10.43 6.60 12.52
N TRP A 547 -9.70 7.18 11.58
CA TRP A 547 -9.51 6.60 10.26
C TRP A 547 -8.62 5.36 10.37
N GLY A 548 -9.14 4.19 10.02
CA GLY A 548 -8.38 2.95 9.99
C GLY A 548 -7.31 2.87 8.89
N GLY A 549 -7.15 3.95 8.10
CA GLY A 549 -6.21 4.02 6.98
C GLY A 549 -4.81 4.52 7.32
N GLY A 550 -4.46 4.68 8.61
CA GLY A 550 -3.25 5.40 9.03
C GLY A 550 -2.12 4.58 9.67
N ASN A 551 -2.27 3.28 9.88
CA ASN A 551 -1.25 2.50 10.60
C ASN A 551 -0.17 2.01 9.63
N LEU A 552 0.62 2.94 9.11
CA LEU A 552 1.86 2.62 8.41
C LEU A 552 2.91 2.26 9.47
N ALA A 553 3.27 0.98 9.56
CA ALA A 553 4.37 0.52 10.41
C ALA A 553 5.71 0.67 9.69
N ILE A 554 6.79 0.78 10.47
CA ILE A 554 8.17 0.73 9.99
C ILE A 554 8.45 -0.62 9.29
N SER A 555 9.11 -0.56 8.13
CA SER A 555 9.55 -1.73 7.37
C SER A 555 10.67 -2.51 8.08
N ASP A 556 10.85 -3.78 7.72
CA ASP A 556 11.92 -4.61 8.28
C ASP A 556 13.33 -4.04 8.02
N THR A 557 13.55 -3.54 6.81
CA THR A 557 14.76 -2.84 6.39
C THR A 557 15.01 -1.61 7.26
N LEU A 558 14.00 -0.74 7.43
CA LEU A 558 14.15 0.46 8.24
C LEU A 558 14.36 0.12 9.73
N SER A 559 13.70 -0.90 10.27
CA SER A 559 13.92 -1.40 11.63
C SER A 559 15.36 -1.87 11.83
N THR A 560 15.96 -2.52 10.82
CA THR A 560 17.36 -2.97 10.87
C THR A 560 18.33 -1.80 10.94
N HIS A 561 18.17 -0.80 10.07
CA HIS A 561 19.00 0.41 10.12
C HIS A 561 18.76 1.22 11.39
N LEU A 562 17.53 1.30 11.89
CA LEU A 562 17.22 1.98 13.15
C LEU A 562 17.98 1.37 14.33
N ARG A 563 18.07 0.04 14.39
CA ARG A 563 18.88 -0.65 15.43
C ARG A 563 20.38 -0.36 15.27
N GLN A 564 20.87 -0.27 14.03
CA GLN A 564 22.25 0.09 13.75
C GLN A 564 22.57 1.51 14.24
N GLU A 565 21.69 2.49 14.00
CA GLU A 565 21.87 3.85 14.54
C GLU A 565 21.98 3.85 16.06
N ILE A 566 21.11 3.09 16.73
CA ILE A 566 21.10 3.04 18.19
C ILE A 566 22.39 2.39 18.73
N ALA A 567 22.86 1.32 18.08
CA ALA A 567 24.10 0.66 18.45
C ALA A 567 25.33 1.54 18.18
N ALA A 568 25.34 2.28 17.06
CA ALA A 568 26.44 3.15 16.65
C ALA A 568 26.73 4.27 17.66
N ILE A 569 25.73 4.71 18.44
CA ILE A 569 25.89 5.71 19.51
C ILE A 569 26.97 5.31 20.53
N HIS A 570 27.19 4.00 20.74
CA HIS A 570 28.20 3.50 21.68
C HIS A 570 29.62 3.42 21.09
N THR A 571 29.75 3.37 19.76
CA THR A 571 31.01 3.05 19.09
C THR A 571 31.58 4.20 18.26
N GLU A 572 30.72 5.09 17.78
CA GLU A 572 31.10 6.20 16.91
C GLU A 572 31.22 7.51 17.68
N SER A 573 31.85 8.50 17.05
CA SER A 573 32.07 9.84 17.63
C SER A 573 31.67 10.98 16.69
N ASP A 574 31.48 10.67 15.41
CA ASP A 574 30.94 11.58 14.40
C ASP A 574 29.55 11.05 14.05
N PHE A 575 28.52 11.82 14.37
CA PHE A 575 27.14 11.40 14.20
C PHE A 575 26.43 12.27 13.16
N PRO A 576 25.40 11.73 12.50
CA PRO A 576 24.48 12.56 11.73
C PRO A 576 23.88 13.68 12.61
N ILE A 577 23.61 14.84 12.02
CA ILE A 577 23.06 16.01 12.73
C ILE A 577 21.75 15.69 13.46
N GLU A 578 21.00 14.69 12.98
CA GLU A 578 19.79 14.19 13.62
C GLU A 578 20.07 13.52 14.99
N ILE A 579 21.17 12.78 15.10
CA ILE A 579 21.61 12.14 16.35
C ILE A 579 22.19 13.17 17.32
N ASP A 580 22.96 14.15 16.83
CA ASP A 580 23.43 15.28 17.64
C ASP A 580 22.25 16.04 18.26
N CYS A 581 21.20 16.27 17.47
CA CYS A 581 19.96 16.85 17.96
C CYS A 581 19.32 15.97 19.04
N LEU A 582 19.41 14.64 18.96
CA LEU A 582 18.88 13.73 19.98
C LEU A 582 19.76 13.55 21.22
N ALA A 583 21.00 14.02 21.21
CA ALA A 583 21.98 13.77 22.28
C ALA A 583 21.43 14.03 23.70
N PRO A 584 20.67 15.11 24.00
CA PRO A 584 20.11 15.32 25.34
C PRO A 584 19.12 14.22 25.77
N ILE A 585 18.30 13.71 24.85
CA ILE A 585 17.33 12.64 25.10
C ILE A 585 18.06 11.31 25.32
N LEU A 586 19.06 11.01 24.48
CA LEU A 586 19.85 9.79 24.55
C LEU A 586 20.68 9.74 25.84
N ALA A 587 21.30 10.85 26.23
CA ALA A 587 22.02 10.97 27.51
C ALA A 587 21.07 10.80 28.71
N ALA A 588 19.86 11.34 28.64
CA ALA A 588 18.84 11.12 29.67
C ALA A 588 18.38 9.66 29.73
N GLN A 589 18.26 8.98 28.59
CA GLN A 589 17.89 7.57 28.51
C GLN A 589 18.95 6.69 29.18
N GLU A 590 20.23 6.90 28.84
CA GLU A 590 21.35 6.18 29.43
C GLU A 590 21.42 6.38 30.94
N ARG A 591 21.27 7.63 31.40
CA ARG A 591 21.29 7.97 32.83
C ARG A 591 20.14 7.36 33.63
N ILE A 592 18.92 7.33 33.07
CA ILE A 592 17.72 6.88 33.79
C ILE A 592 17.56 5.35 33.72
N ALA A 593 17.94 4.74 32.60
CA ALA A 593 17.78 3.32 32.35
C ALA A 593 19.01 2.70 31.67
N HIS A 594 19.05 2.74 30.34
CA HIS A 594 20.07 2.17 29.46
C HIS A 594 19.77 2.56 28.01
N LEU A 595 20.80 2.74 27.20
CA LEU A 595 20.72 2.75 25.75
C LEU A 595 21.18 1.37 25.23
N PRO A 596 20.30 0.55 24.64
CA PRO A 596 20.67 -0.81 24.23
C PRO A 596 21.69 -0.82 23.09
N THR A 597 22.54 -1.84 23.07
CA THR A 597 23.39 -2.18 21.90
C THR A 597 22.66 -3.14 20.95
N ASP A 598 23.26 -3.47 19.81
CA ASP A 598 22.75 -4.47 18.86
C ASP A 598 22.65 -5.90 19.44
N THR A 599 23.39 -6.17 20.52
CA THR A 599 23.41 -7.46 21.24
C THR A 599 22.52 -7.48 22.48
N GLU A 600 21.80 -6.40 22.77
CA GLU A 600 21.03 -6.25 24.02
C GLU A 600 19.52 -6.01 23.77
N LEU A 601 18.69 -6.65 24.60
CA LEU A 601 17.26 -6.32 24.70
C LEU A 601 17.02 -5.54 25.99
N LEU A 602 16.63 -4.27 25.86
CA LEU A 602 16.25 -3.44 27.00
C LEU A 602 14.83 -3.77 27.46
N ILE A 603 14.71 -4.09 28.75
CA ILE A 603 13.44 -4.23 29.47
C ILE A 603 13.44 -3.31 30.68
N GLU A 604 12.48 -2.39 30.74
CA GLU A 604 12.32 -1.47 31.86
C GLU A 604 11.08 -1.81 32.70
N CYS A 605 11.26 -1.79 34.02
CA CYS A 605 10.18 -1.91 34.99
C CYS A 605 9.98 -0.58 35.71
N CYS A 606 8.75 -0.06 35.69
CA CYS A 606 8.39 1.16 36.41
C CYS A 606 7.13 0.94 37.24
N LYS A 607 7.15 1.33 38.51
CA LYS A 607 5.98 1.25 39.40
C LYS A 607 5.34 2.62 39.53
N THR A 608 4.06 2.73 39.18
CA THR A 608 3.30 3.99 39.30
C THR A 608 2.04 3.83 40.16
N ARG A 609 1.21 4.87 40.23
CA ARG A 609 -0.11 4.79 40.85
C ARG A 609 -1.08 3.91 40.06
N GLU A 610 -0.86 3.74 38.76
CA GLU A 610 -1.74 2.97 37.87
C GLU A 610 -1.45 1.47 37.91
N GLY A 611 -0.23 1.07 38.29
CA GLY A 611 0.15 -0.34 38.39
C GLY A 611 1.65 -0.57 38.24
N GLN A 612 1.99 -1.80 37.86
CA GLN A 612 3.34 -2.19 37.47
C GLN A 612 3.46 -2.14 35.95
N HIS A 613 4.42 -1.40 35.44
CA HIS A 613 4.67 -1.23 34.01
C HIS A 613 5.89 -2.05 33.60
N LEU A 614 5.79 -2.76 32.49
CA LEU A 614 6.88 -3.40 31.76
C LEU A 614 7.00 -2.73 30.39
N TYR A 615 8.12 -2.09 30.10
CA TYR A 615 8.43 -1.56 28.78
C TYR A 615 9.51 -2.42 28.13
N VAL A 616 9.33 -2.75 26.87
CA VAL A 616 10.27 -3.59 26.10
C VAL A 616 10.56 -2.88 24.79
N PHE A 617 11.84 -2.81 24.39
CA PHE A 617 12.29 -2.05 23.22
C PHE A 617 12.99 -2.92 22.17
N PRO A 618 12.25 -3.69 21.35
CA PRO A 618 12.82 -4.51 20.27
C PRO A 618 13.23 -3.70 19.02
N PHE A 619 12.60 -2.55 18.77
CA PHE A 619 12.74 -1.74 17.55
C PHE A 619 12.40 -2.50 16.25
N GLU A 620 11.21 -3.11 16.18
CA GLU A 620 10.75 -3.92 15.04
C GLU A 620 9.52 -3.36 14.32
N GLY A 621 9.01 -2.21 14.76
CA GLY A 621 7.80 -1.61 14.22
C GLY A 621 6.52 -2.08 14.91
N ARG A 622 5.46 -1.27 14.75
CA ARG A 622 4.23 -1.35 15.54
C ARG A 622 3.54 -2.72 15.53
N PHE A 623 3.39 -3.36 14.37
CA PHE A 623 2.64 -4.63 14.27
C PHE A 623 3.35 -5.79 14.95
N VAL A 624 4.68 -5.86 14.82
CA VAL A 624 5.48 -6.86 15.54
C VAL A 624 5.39 -6.63 17.05
N HIS A 625 5.45 -5.37 17.50
CA HIS A 625 5.30 -5.03 18.92
C HIS A 625 3.90 -5.33 19.48
N GLU A 626 2.86 -5.18 18.66
CA GLU A 626 1.50 -5.59 19.01
C GLU A 626 1.44 -7.11 19.23
N GLY A 627 1.97 -7.89 18.29
CA GLY A 627 2.10 -9.34 18.42
C GLY A 627 2.88 -9.75 19.67
N LEU A 628 4.05 -9.15 19.90
CA LEU A 628 4.87 -9.41 21.09
C LEU A 628 4.17 -9.04 22.39
N GLY A 629 3.53 -7.87 22.46
CA GLY A 629 2.85 -7.40 23.67
C GLY A 629 1.70 -8.31 24.08
N PHE A 630 0.89 -8.75 23.12
CA PHE A 630 -0.19 -9.71 23.35
C PHE A 630 0.34 -11.09 23.74
N LEU A 631 1.34 -11.61 23.00
CA LEU A 631 1.96 -12.90 23.29
C LEU A 631 2.56 -12.94 24.70
N TRP A 632 3.34 -11.91 25.07
CA TRP A 632 3.96 -11.83 26.39
C TRP A 632 2.91 -11.64 27.49
N GLY A 633 1.87 -10.83 27.24
CA GLY A 633 0.74 -10.67 28.15
C GLY A 633 0.06 -12.01 28.46
N TYR A 634 -0.18 -12.84 27.45
CA TYR A 634 -0.73 -14.19 27.61
C TYR A 634 0.23 -15.14 28.34
N ARG A 635 1.51 -15.16 27.97
CA ARG A 635 2.52 -15.99 28.64
C ARG A 635 2.67 -15.63 30.12
N PHE A 636 2.61 -14.34 30.47
CA PHE A 636 2.52 -13.89 31.86
C PHE A 636 1.22 -14.34 32.54
N ALA A 637 0.06 -14.20 31.87
CA ALA A 637 -1.23 -14.62 32.40
C ALA A 637 -1.27 -16.12 32.76
N ASN A 638 -0.63 -16.97 31.94
CA ASN A 638 -0.53 -18.41 32.16
C ASN A 638 0.29 -18.77 33.40
N GLN A 639 1.32 -17.98 33.72
CA GLN A 639 2.10 -18.19 34.95
C GLN A 639 1.42 -17.59 36.18
N LYS A 640 0.82 -16.40 36.04
CA LYS A 640 0.08 -15.74 37.11
C LYS A 640 -1.03 -14.87 36.53
N GLN A 641 -2.28 -15.25 36.80
CA GLN A 641 -3.47 -14.56 36.32
C GLN A 641 -3.49 -13.09 36.78
N ALA A 642 -3.69 -12.18 35.83
CA ALA A 642 -3.88 -10.76 36.06
C ALA A 642 -4.52 -10.11 34.82
N THR A 643 -5.05 -8.89 34.99
CA THR A 643 -5.51 -8.07 33.88
C THR A 643 -4.36 -7.23 33.33
N PHE A 644 -4.10 -7.36 32.03
CA PHE A 644 -3.05 -6.60 31.35
C PHE A 644 -3.66 -5.55 30.42
N THR A 645 -3.03 -4.37 30.36
CA THR A 645 -3.26 -3.39 29.30
C THR A 645 -2.01 -3.28 28.46
N ILE A 646 -2.15 -3.43 27.14
CA ILE A 646 -1.02 -3.37 26.21
C ILE A 646 -1.08 -2.05 25.44
N SER A 647 0.07 -1.42 25.23
CA SER A 647 0.20 -0.22 24.41
C SER A 647 1.47 -0.31 23.57
N VAL A 648 1.43 0.13 22.32
CA VAL A 648 2.50 -0.13 21.35
C VAL A 648 2.78 1.09 20.49
N ASN A 649 4.04 1.23 20.07
CA ASN A 649 4.48 2.17 19.05
C ASN A 649 5.50 1.49 18.12
N ASP A 650 6.16 2.27 17.27
CA ASP A 650 7.15 1.73 16.32
C ASP A 650 8.46 1.25 16.96
N TYR A 651 8.73 1.60 18.22
CA TYR A 651 10.01 1.35 18.90
C TYR A 651 9.92 0.28 20.00
N GLY A 652 8.74 0.10 20.61
CA GLY A 652 8.52 -0.91 21.63
C GLY A 652 7.06 -1.13 22.01
N PHE A 653 6.87 -1.80 23.15
CA PHE A 653 5.56 -2.04 23.76
C PHE A 653 5.59 -1.90 25.29
N GLU A 654 4.44 -1.56 25.85
CA GLU A 654 4.14 -1.51 27.28
C GLU A 654 3.15 -2.62 27.65
N ILE A 655 3.43 -3.34 28.74
CA ILE A 655 2.47 -4.18 29.44
C ILE A 655 2.24 -3.58 30.84
N LEU A 656 1.03 -3.09 31.09
CA LEU A 656 0.59 -2.61 32.40
C LEU A 656 -0.19 -3.70 33.12
N ALA A 657 0.28 -4.07 34.30
CA ALA A 657 -0.34 -5.05 35.20
C ALA A 657 -0.72 -4.41 36.55
N PRO A 658 -1.47 -5.11 37.42
CA PRO A 658 -1.71 -4.67 38.78
C PRO A 658 -0.41 -4.36 39.53
N LYS A 659 -0.52 -3.49 40.54
CA LYS A 659 0.61 -3.10 41.38
C LYS A 659 1.29 -4.34 41.95
N ASP A 660 2.63 -4.35 41.94
CA ASP A 660 3.45 -5.46 42.46
C ASP A 660 3.38 -6.77 41.65
N TYR A 661 2.90 -6.73 40.40
CA TYR A 661 3.01 -7.88 39.50
C TYR A 661 4.48 -8.24 39.22
N PRO A 662 4.94 -9.49 39.43
CA PRO A 662 6.36 -9.82 39.49
C PRO A 662 6.95 -10.18 38.11
N PHE A 663 6.87 -9.27 37.12
CA PHE A 663 7.31 -9.53 35.74
C PHE A 663 8.69 -10.19 35.64
N LYS A 664 9.70 -9.62 36.32
CA LYS A 664 11.09 -10.12 36.28
C LYS A 664 11.25 -11.54 36.84
N GLN A 665 10.40 -11.94 37.79
CA GLN A 665 10.47 -13.29 38.39
C GLN A 665 9.78 -14.35 37.52
N LEU A 666 8.76 -13.94 36.77
CA LEU A 666 7.99 -14.81 35.88
C LEU A 666 8.63 -14.95 34.49
N PHE A 667 9.42 -13.96 34.09
CA PHE A 667 10.06 -13.98 32.78
C PHE A 667 11.07 -15.14 32.66
N SER A 668 10.95 -15.93 31.59
CA SER A 668 11.83 -17.05 31.23
C SER A 668 12.20 -17.01 29.74
N GLN A 669 13.13 -17.88 29.31
CA GLN A 669 13.48 -18.02 27.89
C GLN A 669 12.29 -18.50 27.03
N ASP A 670 11.28 -19.14 27.62
CA ASP A 670 10.08 -19.60 26.91
C ASP A 670 9.26 -18.44 26.32
N PHE A 671 9.47 -17.21 26.80
CA PHE A 671 8.88 -16.00 26.22
C PHE A 671 9.34 -15.74 24.79
N PHE A 672 10.44 -16.36 24.35
CA PHE A 672 10.92 -16.34 22.96
C PHE A 672 10.60 -17.62 22.18
N SER A 673 9.96 -18.61 22.81
CA SER A 673 9.72 -19.89 22.16
C SER A 673 8.80 -19.73 20.95
N LEU A 674 9.20 -20.36 19.85
CA LEU A 674 8.37 -20.54 18.65
C LEU A 674 7.46 -21.77 18.77
N GLU A 675 7.70 -22.63 19.76
CA GLU A 675 6.86 -23.78 20.03
C GLU A 675 5.44 -23.29 20.37
N HIS A 676 4.45 -23.83 19.67
CA HIS A 676 3.04 -23.44 19.79
C HIS A 676 2.72 -21.95 19.49
N LEU A 677 3.61 -21.18 18.87
CA LEU A 677 3.43 -19.74 18.63
C LEU A 677 2.09 -19.40 17.96
N GLN A 678 1.69 -20.15 16.93
CA GLN A 678 0.41 -19.92 16.25
C GLN A 678 -0.80 -20.19 17.14
N ALA A 679 -0.71 -21.17 18.04
CA ALA A 679 -1.77 -21.46 19.00
C ALA A 679 -1.84 -20.36 20.07
N ASP A 680 -0.69 -19.95 20.62
CA ASP A 680 -0.62 -18.84 21.58
C ASP A 680 -1.25 -17.58 20.98
N ILE A 681 -0.86 -17.19 19.77
CA ILE A 681 -1.38 -16.01 19.07
C ILE A 681 -2.92 -16.06 18.91
N LYS A 682 -3.49 -17.24 18.65
CA LYS A 682 -4.94 -17.46 18.56
C LYS A 682 -5.67 -17.22 19.88
N GLU A 683 -5.04 -17.53 21.00
CA GLU A 683 -5.60 -17.29 22.34
C GLU A 683 -5.43 -15.84 22.80
N CYS A 684 -4.36 -15.16 22.36
CA CYS A 684 -4.03 -13.80 22.80
C CYS A 684 -4.93 -12.71 22.19
N VAL A 685 -5.42 -12.95 20.97
CA VAL A 685 -6.11 -11.96 20.14
C VAL A 685 -7.50 -12.51 19.81
N ASN A 686 -8.52 -11.66 19.69
CA ASN A 686 -9.82 -12.08 19.14
C ASN A 686 -9.70 -12.33 17.63
N ILE A 687 -8.97 -13.38 17.26
CA ILE A 687 -8.68 -13.74 15.87
C ILE A 687 -9.98 -14.02 15.12
N SER A 688 -10.99 -14.57 15.80
CA SER A 688 -12.32 -14.79 15.21
C SER A 688 -12.95 -13.52 14.66
N GLU A 689 -12.90 -12.40 15.38
CA GLU A 689 -13.42 -11.11 14.91
C GLU A 689 -12.59 -10.53 13.75
N LEU A 690 -11.25 -10.63 13.83
CA LEU A 690 -10.35 -10.20 12.76
C LEU A 690 -10.54 -11.01 11.48
N MET A 691 -10.69 -12.34 11.63
CA MET A 691 -10.98 -13.28 10.56
C MET A 691 -12.34 -13.00 9.94
N GLU A 692 -13.40 -12.80 10.72
CA GLU A 692 -14.72 -12.45 10.20
C GLU A 692 -14.66 -11.14 9.39
N ARG A 693 -13.98 -10.11 9.93
CA ARG A 693 -13.76 -8.83 9.25
C ARG A 693 -12.98 -9.01 7.95
N LYS A 694 -11.97 -9.88 7.94
CA LYS A 694 -11.15 -10.17 6.74
C LYS A 694 -11.94 -10.98 5.72
N PHE A 695 -12.71 -11.95 6.18
CA PHE A 695 -13.55 -12.84 5.38
C PHE A 695 -14.57 -12.06 4.57
N ARG A 696 -15.09 -10.94 5.08
CA ARG A 696 -15.95 -10.03 4.30
C ARG A 696 -15.32 -9.62 2.96
N GLY A 697 -14.03 -9.31 2.92
CA GLY A 697 -13.32 -8.98 1.69
C GLY A 697 -13.21 -10.18 0.76
N ILE A 698 -12.83 -11.33 1.31
CA ILE A 698 -12.70 -12.61 0.61
C ILE A 698 -14.03 -13.06 -0.01
N ALA A 699 -15.14 -12.90 0.72
CA ALA A 699 -16.49 -13.20 0.26
C ALA A 699 -16.96 -12.26 -0.87
N GLN A 700 -16.48 -11.02 -0.90
CA GLN A 700 -16.74 -10.10 -2.00
C GLN A 700 -15.96 -10.50 -3.26
N VAL A 701 -14.66 -10.79 -3.14
CA VAL A 701 -13.79 -11.13 -4.28
C VAL A 701 -14.17 -12.49 -4.88
N SER A 702 -14.44 -13.50 -4.05
CA SER A 702 -14.93 -14.82 -4.51
C SER A 702 -16.36 -14.78 -5.08
N GLY A 703 -17.04 -13.63 -4.99
CA GLY A 703 -18.40 -13.42 -5.48
C GLY A 703 -19.45 -14.19 -4.68
N LEU A 704 -19.21 -14.51 -3.41
CA LEU A 704 -20.24 -15.03 -2.51
C LEU A 704 -21.28 -13.96 -2.18
N ILE A 705 -20.89 -12.69 -2.20
CA ILE A 705 -21.76 -11.57 -1.89
C ILE A 705 -21.85 -10.63 -3.08
N PHE A 706 -23.08 -10.44 -3.57
CA PHE A 706 -23.36 -9.44 -4.59
C PHE A 706 -23.52 -8.04 -3.97
N LYS A 707 -22.76 -7.06 -4.48
CA LYS A 707 -22.71 -5.66 -3.99
C LYS A 707 -23.96 -4.82 -4.34
N GLY A 708 -24.89 -5.37 -5.12
CA GLY A 708 -26.07 -4.67 -5.60
C GLY A 708 -25.87 -4.06 -6.99
N TYR A 709 -26.96 -3.57 -7.58
CA TYR A 709 -26.94 -2.95 -8.90
C TYR A 709 -26.49 -1.48 -8.81
N PRO A 710 -26.01 -0.85 -9.90
CA PRO A 710 -25.59 0.55 -9.88
C PRO A 710 -26.65 1.52 -9.33
N SER A 711 -27.95 1.23 -9.55
CA SER A 711 -29.09 2.00 -9.04
C SER A 711 -29.55 1.60 -7.63
N SER A 712 -29.08 0.47 -7.10
CA SER A 712 -29.48 -0.08 -5.79
C SER A 712 -28.34 -0.89 -5.16
N LYS A 713 -27.32 -0.17 -4.71
CA LYS A 713 -26.18 -0.79 -4.01
C LYS A 713 -26.59 -1.22 -2.60
N LYS A 714 -26.06 -2.36 -2.16
CA LYS A 714 -26.19 -2.79 -0.76
C LYS A 714 -25.28 -1.95 0.13
N THR A 715 -25.76 -1.60 1.32
CA THR A 715 -24.98 -0.90 2.34
C THR A 715 -23.87 -1.81 2.90
N SER A 716 -22.80 -1.26 3.46
CA SER A 716 -21.76 -2.06 4.14
C SER A 716 -22.36 -2.89 5.27
N SER A 717 -23.36 -2.37 5.99
CA SER A 717 -24.07 -3.15 7.02
C SER A 717 -24.77 -4.39 6.46
N GLN A 718 -25.49 -4.27 5.33
CA GLN A 718 -26.14 -5.43 4.68
C GLN A 718 -25.12 -6.45 4.16
N LEU A 719 -23.99 -5.96 3.63
CA LEU A 719 -22.90 -6.80 3.18
C LEU A 719 -22.23 -7.51 4.36
N GLN A 720 -22.05 -6.83 5.49
CA GLN A 720 -21.52 -7.38 6.73
C GLN A 720 -22.41 -8.50 7.27
N ILE A 721 -23.72 -8.27 7.42
CA ILE A 721 -24.66 -9.31 7.87
C ILE A 721 -24.59 -10.54 6.98
N SER A 722 -24.50 -10.35 5.66
CA SER A 722 -24.38 -11.45 4.70
C SER A 722 -23.05 -12.21 4.83
N SER A 723 -21.93 -11.51 5.06
CA SER A 723 -20.63 -12.15 5.25
C SER A 723 -20.51 -12.88 6.57
N SER A 724 -21.03 -12.29 7.66
CA SER A 724 -21.01 -12.88 8.99
C SER A 724 -21.77 -14.21 9.01
N LEU A 725 -22.96 -14.26 8.39
CA LEU A 725 -23.73 -15.50 8.29
C LEU A 725 -22.98 -16.59 7.51
N LEU A 726 -22.34 -16.24 6.40
CA LEU A 726 -21.54 -17.20 5.62
C LEU A 726 -20.32 -17.68 6.40
N TYR A 727 -19.66 -16.77 7.11
CA TYR A 727 -18.52 -17.10 7.98
C TYR A 727 -18.93 -18.07 9.09
N GLU A 728 -20.05 -17.81 9.79
CA GLU A 728 -20.59 -18.69 10.82
C GLU A 728 -20.96 -20.07 10.27
N VAL A 729 -21.62 -20.13 9.11
CA VAL A 729 -21.99 -21.39 8.45
C VAL A 729 -20.73 -22.19 8.10
N PHE A 730 -19.74 -21.60 7.47
CA PHE A 730 -18.51 -22.31 7.13
C PHE A 730 -17.75 -22.73 8.39
N THR A 731 -17.63 -21.86 9.39
CA THR A 731 -16.91 -22.19 10.63
C THR A 731 -17.55 -23.38 11.34
N LYS A 732 -18.89 -23.48 11.32
CA LYS A 732 -19.63 -24.54 12.00
C LYS A 732 -19.70 -25.85 11.21
N TYR A 733 -19.84 -25.78 9.89
CA TYR A 733 -20.19 -26.95 9.05
C TYR A 733 -19.08 -27.35 8.06
N GLU A 734 -18.11 -26.49 7.79
CA GLU A 734 -16.98 -26.73 6.87
C GLU A 734 -15.70 -26.00 7.35
N PRO A 735 -15.13 -26.34 8.52
CA PRO A 735 -13.95 -25.65 9.07
C PRO A 735 -12.72 -25.74 8.15
N GLU A 736 -12.67 -26.75 7.29
CA GLU A 736 -11.59 -26.94 6.30
C GLU A 736 -11.74 -26.06 5.04
N ASN A 737 -12.78 -25.22 4.95
CA ASN A 737 -13.06 -24.37 3.80
C ASN A 737 -11.85 -23.47 3.47
N LEU A 738 -11.38 -23.50 2.21
CA LEU A 738 -10.16 -22.80 1.82
C LEU A 738 -10.27 -21.26 1.93
N LEU A 739 -11.49 -20.70 1.89
CA LEU A 739 -11.70 -19.26 2.10
C LEU A 739 -11.58 -18.87 3.57
N LEU A 740 -11.90 -19.77 4.51
CA LEU A 740 -11.64 -19.56 5.94
C LEU A 740 -10.14 -19.64 6.23
N LYS A 741 -9.46 -20.66 5.71
CA LYS A 741 -8.00 -20.79 5.80
C LYS A 741 -7.29 -19.59 5.19
N GLN A 742 -7.80 -19.07 4.07
CA GLN A 742 -7.29 -17.83 3.49
C GLN A 742 -7.48 -16.64 4.42
N ALA A 743 -8.66 -16.48 5.04
CA ALA A 743 -8.92 -15.39 5.98
C ALA A 743 -7.96 -15.43 7.17
N GLU A 744 -7.74 -16.62 7.73
CA GLU A 744 -6.76 -16.87 8.79
C GLU A 744 -5.35 -16.47 8.35
N ASN A 745 -4.87 -17.03 7.23
CA ASN A 745 -3.53 -16.74 6.71
C ASN A 745 -3.30 -15.25 6.42
N GLU A 746 -4.31 -14.55 5.87
CA GLU A 746 -4.20 -13.11 5.63
C GLU A 746 -4.20 -12.28 6.92
N VAL A 747 -4.91 -12.69 7.98
CA VAL A 747 -4.84 -12.03 9.29
C VAL A 747 -3.47 -12.23 9.92
N LEU A 748 -2.99 -13.48 9.96
CA LEU A 748 -1.67 -13.81 10.51
C LEU A 748 -0.55 -13.07 9.76
N ARG A 749 -0.63 -12.99 8.43
CA ARG A 749 0.40 -12.33 7.62
C ARG A 749 0.32 -10.81 7.65
N GLU A 750 -0.85 -10.22 7.44
CA GLU A 750 -0.97 -8.77 7.17
C GLU A 750 -1.29 -7.93 8.40
N GLN A 751 -1.88 -8.50 9.44
CA GLN A 751 -2.20 -7.75 10.66
C GLN A 751 -1.24 -8.08 11.79
N LEU A 752 -0.80 -9.34 11.89
CA LEU A 752 0.08 -9.80 12.96
C LEU A 752 1.54 -9.99 12.52
N GLU A 753 1.83 -9.86 11.21
CA GLU A 753 3.15 -10.04 10.61
C GLU A 753 3.91 -11.26 11.18
N VAL A 754 3.21 -12.41 11.33
CA VAL A 754 3.72 -13.56 12.09
C VAL A 754 5.12 -13.99 11.65
N HIS A 755 5.45 -13.91 10.36
CA HIS A 755 6.79 -14.24 9.89
C HIS A 755 7.88 -13.28 10.40
N ARG A 756 7.59 -11.97 10.47
CA ARG A 756 8.51 -11.00 11.10
C ARG A 756 8.54 -11.19 12.61
N LEU A 757 7.42 -11.55 13.23
CA LEU A 757 7.36 -11.90 14.64
C LEU A 757 8.21 -13.13 14.99
N GLU A 758 8.17 -14.19 14.17
CA GLU A 758 9.02 -15.39 14.29
C GLU A 758 10.49 -15.01 14.23
N HIS A 759 10.91 -14.31 13.17
CA HIS A 759 12.29 -13.84 13.02
C HIS A 759 12.73 -12.93 14.18
N THR A 760 11.82 -12.08 14.66
CA THR A 760 12.06 -11.23 15.83
C THR A 760 12.27 -12.06 17.08
N LEU A 761 11.41 -13.04 17.38
CA LEU A 761 11.54 -13.91 18.56
C LEU A 761 12.86 -14.68 18.52
N GLU A 762 13.24 -15.23 17.36
CA GLU A 762 14.54 -15.88 17.18
C GLU A 762 15.70 -14.92 17.46
N ARG A 763 15.65 -13.70 16.92
CA ARG A 763 16.66 -12.66 17.18
C ARG A 763 16.74 -12.36 18.67
N LEU A 764 15.61 -12.03 19.29
CA LEU A 764 15.53 -11.65 20.71
C LEU A 764 16.00 -12.78 21.63
N SER A 765 15.79 -14.05 21.28
CA SER A 765 16.25 -15.22 22.05
C SER A 765 17.78 -15.29 22.20
N ARG A 766 18.51 -14.65 21.26
CA ARG A 766 19.99 -14.62 21.25
C ARG A 766 20.56 -13.39 21.93
N LEU A 767 19.73 -12.41 22.28
CA LEU A 767 20.18 -11.16 22.88
C LEU A 767 20.38 -11.29 24.38
N LYS A 768 21.33 -10.52 24.90
CA LYS A 768 21.51 -10.33 26.34
C LYS A 768 20.41 -9.42 26.87
N ILE A 769 19.65 -9.90 27.85
CA ILE A 769 18.55 -9.14 28.42
C ILE A 769 19.07 -8.16 29.48
N VAL A 770 18.77 -6.88 29.30
CA VAL A 770 19.14 -5.80 30.23
C VAL A 770 17.88 -5.34 30.96
N TRP A 771 17.71 -5.80 32.20
CA TRP A 771 16.62 -5.36 33.07
C TRP A 771 17.00 -4.08 33.82
N LYS A 772 16.17 -3.05 33.71
CA LYS A 772 16.31 -1.79 34.46
C LYS A 772 15.06 -1.49 35.25
N GLU A 773 15.22 -1.14 36.51
CA GLU A 773 14.14 -0.64 37.34
C GLU A 773 14.24 0.87 37.45
N SER A 774 13.19 1.57 37.02
CA SER A 774 13.12 3.02 37.04
C SER A 774 12.00 3.48 37.97
N LYS A 775 12.23 4.61 38.65
CA LYS A 775 11.20 5.23 39.52
C LYS A 775 10.12 5.95 38.72
N ARG A 776 10.36 6.16 37.43
CA ARG A 776 9.53 6.91 36.49
C ARG A 776 9.84 6.43 35.06
N PRO A 777 8.91 6.59 34.11
CA PRO A 777 9.16 6.30 32.71
C PRO A 777 10.42 7.01 32.22
N SER A 778 11.27 6.26 31.51
CA SER A 778 12.43 6.80 30.79
C SER A 778 12.00 7.60 29.56
N PRO A 779 12.93 8.36 28.95
CA PRO A 779 12.74 8.96 27.64
C PRO A 779 12.17 8.01 26.58
N PHE A 780 12.63 6.76 26.51
CA PHE A 780 12.10 5.76 25.56
C PHE A 780 10.72 5.22 25.95
N ALA A 781 10.45 5.06 27.25
CA ALA A 781 9.14 4.60 27.74
C ALA A 781 8.04 5.65 27.61
N PHE A 782 8.40 6.93 27.54
CA PHE A 782 7.44 8.03 27.56
C PHE A 782 6.49 8.08 26.34
N PRO A 783 6.96 7.91 25.09
CA PRO A 783 6.06 7.82 23.94
C PRO A 783 4.99 6.72 24.09
N LEU A 784 5.35 5.56 24.66
CA LEU A 784 4.41 4.47 24.95
C LEU A 784 3.35 4.86 25.98
N LEU A 785 3.78 5.58 27.02
CA LEU A 785 2.88 6.14 28.03
C LEU A 785 1.87 7.11 27.41
N VAL A 786 2.31 7.98 26.48
CA VAL A 786 1.44 8.94 25.80
C VAL A 786 0.44 8.23 24.87
N GLU A 787 0.87 7.21 24.13
CA GLU A 787 -0.05 6.38 23.33
C GLU A 787 -1.19 5.82 24.21
N ARG A 788 -0.85 5.30 25.40
CA ARG A 788 -1.85 4.81 26.36
C ARG A 788 -2.76 5.91 26.92
N TRP A 789 -2.25 7.12 27.14
CA TRP A 789 -3.10 8.24 27.58
C TRP A 789 -4.02 8.74 26.48
N SER A 790 -3.55 8.75 25.23
CA SER A 790 -4.35 9.18 24.08
C SER A 790 -5.58 8.30 23.83
N SER A 791 -5.54 7.05 24.26
CA SER A 791 -6.66 6.11 24.20
C SER A 791 -7.65 6.23 25.37
N ARG A 792 -7.39 7.11 26.36
CA ARG A 792 -8.25 7.37 27.53
C ARG A 792 -8.82 8.79 27.49
N MET A 793 -10.10 8.96 27.83
CA MET A 793 -10.65 10.30 28.08
C MET A 793 -10.21 10.83 29.46
N SER A 794 -9.76 12.08 29.52
CA SER A 794 -9.35 12.76 30.75
C SER A 794 -9.87 14.20 30.80
N ASN A 795 -10.04 14.74 32.00
CA ASN A 795 -10.40 16.14 32.27
C ASN A 795 -9.18 17.07 32.38
N GLU A 796 -7.96 16.53 32.41
CA GLU A 796 -6.70 17.27 32.37
C GLU A 796 -6.15 17.24 30.94
N THR A 797 -5.56 18.33 30.44
CA THR A 797 -5.03 18.32 29.08
C THR A 797 -3.78 17.45 29.00
N LEU A 798 -3.61 16.71 27.90
CA LEU A 798 -2.44 15.87 27.65
C LEU A 798 -1.13 16.68 27.71
N LEU A 799 -1.20 17.96 27.30
CA LEU A 799 -0.10 18.92 27.32
C LEU A 799 0.43 19.18 28.74
N ASP A 800 -0.46 19.43 29.71
CA ASP A 800 -0.08 19.71 31.09
C ASP A 800 0.60 18.51 31.77
N ARG A 801 0.15 17.30 31.43
CA ARG A 801 0.77 16.05 31.91
C ARG A 801 2.16 15.84 31.33
N ILE A 802 2.35 16.13 30.04
CA ILE A 802 3.64 16.01 29.35
C ILE A 802 4.64 16.98 29.98
N GLN A 803 4.27 18.24 30.18
CA GLN A 803 5.17 19.28 30.69
C GLN A 803 5.72 18.94 32.09
N ARG A 804 4.85 18.46 32.99
CA ARG A 804 5.22 18.06 34.35
C ARG A 804 6.26 16.93 34.38
N LEU A 805 6.19 15.97 33.45
CA LEU A 805 7.16 14.88 33.35
C LEU A 805 8.50 15.34 32.77
N LYS A 806 8.50 16.28 31.81
CA LYS A 806 9.75 16.88 31.29
C LYS A 806 10.54 17.59 32.39
N GLU A 807 9.88 18.45 33.16
CA GLU A 807 10.50 19.18 34.28
C GLU A 807 11.12 18.23 35.30
N GLN A 808 10.56 17.04 35.47
CA GLN A 808 11.10 16.03 36.38
C GLN A 808 12.41 15.43 35.85
N TRP A 809 12.58 15.25 34.54
CA TRP A 809 13.82 14.70 33.96
C TRP A 809 14.99 15.69 33.99
N GLN A 810 14.69 16.99 33.88
CA GLN A 810 15.69 18.08 33.91
C GLN A 810 16.19 18.42 35.32
N ASN A 811 15.37 18.21 36.37
CA ASN A 811 15.67 18.69 37.73
C ASN A 811 16.56 17.78 38.62
N LYS A 812 17.26 16.78 38.06
CA LYS A 812 18.30 15.93 38.69
C LYS A 812 19.12 15.27 37.60
#